data_AF-A0A3B0XLC7-F1
#
_entry.id   AF-A0A3B0XLC7-F1
#
_cell.length_a   1.000
_cell.length_b   1.000
_cell.length_c   1.000
_cell.angle_alpha   90.00
_cell.angle_beta   90.00
_cell.angle_gamma   90.00
#
_symmetry.space_group_name_H-M   'P 1'
#
loop_
_entity.id
_entity.type
_entity.pdbx_description
1 polymer ?
#
loop_
_entity_poly.entity_id
_entity_poly.type
_entity_poly.pdbx_seq_one_letter_code
_entity_poly.pdbx_strand_id
1 'polypeptide(L)'
;MKIKIKKQQNLFCKLNSGLFLLLAFVLIVLQSGSALAASSEQSFNHFNTGFPLEGAHRNVECSTCHLYGVFKGISSTCASCHSKSSRISATFKSSSHIVTTENCNLCHLSDSWTAVARVNHTEVRGACTSCHNGSLAKGKSASHVATTSSCDTCHSTNAWSPATQHAEPLAACTSCHNGVIARGKGSSHVNTSNLCESCHTKTSWTPATKVDHNEVIGTCTNCHNGNIARGKNNGHIPTSLNCDSCHSTRGWTPATNHVEPLAACSTCHNGSIARGKGTKHVTTSNNCESCHSKSSWTPAIKVDHNEVMGSCSTCHNGTAARGKGNKHVSTTNRCESCHTNTSWTPATKVDHNEVLGSCNTCHNGTIAKGKTADHIPTNANCDSCHSTRAWTPATNHVEPLAACFTCHNGSNARGKGATHITTSNTCESCHVKTDWKLIPKVDHLEVMGNCASCHNGTQAKGKGTKHINSSSVCDACHVESAWVPAVTVDHNHVNGTCSSCHNGTTAKGKGAKHIQSTNVCEACHSTQGWTPATRVDHNEVTGSCSTCHNGTTATGKTANHIQTTSDCGVCHSTQAWTPATNHVEPLAACITCHNGSTARGKGTTHVTTSNVCEACHSSSTWTPVVKVDHNEVLGSCFTCHNGTTAKGKNAAHANTSNTCDACHSTNSWSPATRVDHNEVNGTCSSCHNGTIAKGAPNPHYSSTQCDVCHSTNNWNVSRYTHGLSYEPTNHAGSLSCDQCHRQNTNTVSYPDNPGLAPDCVACHTHDYDPSEHLDVSASSLRDCSGSCHEPGPEHRVSDPDWG
;
A
#
# COMPACT_ATOMS: atom_id res chain seq x y z
N MET A 1 -39.95 -110.67 -16.91
CA MET A 1 -40.42 -111.96 -16.35
C MET A 1 -39.22 -112.72 -15.85
N LYS A 2 -39.30 -113.16 -14.59
CA LYS A 2 -38.54 -114.24 -13.94
C LYS A 2 -38.33 -115.44 -14.90
N ILE A 3 -37.31 -116.29 -14.63
CA ILE A 3 -37.28 -117.77 -14.84
C ILE A 3 -36.23 -118.35 -15.84
N LYS A 4 -35.43 -119.26 -15.26
CA LYS A 4 -34.92 -120.59 -15.70
C LYS A 4 -34.29 -120.78 -17.09
N ILE A 5 -33.16 -121.50 -17.03
CA ILE A 5 -32.92 -122.84 -17.60
C ILE A 5 -33.78 -123.21 -18.82
N LYS A 6 -33.10 -123.57 -19.93
CA LYS A 6 -33.16 -124.85 -20.69
C LYS A 6 -33.06 -124.61 -22.21
N LYS A 7 -32.23 -125.44 -22.85
CA LYS A 7 -32.52 -126.25 -24.06
C LYS A 7 -33.10 -125.55 -25.30
N GLN A 8 -32.46 -125.77 -26.46
CA GLN A 8 -32.91 -126.68 -27.54
C GLN A 8 -32.18 -126.34 -28.86
N GLN A 9 -31.42 -127.28 -29.45
CA GLN A 9 -31.81 -128.34 -30.42
C GLN A 9 -31.84 -127.85 -31.88
N ASN A 10 -31.06 -128.49 -32.76
CA ASN A 10 -31.51 -129.52 -33.73
C ASN A 10 -30.32 -130.00 -34.59
N LEU A 11 -29.96 -131.30 -34.64
CA LEU A 11 -30.61 -132.49 -35.26
C LEU A 11 -30.28 -132.56 -36.77
N PHE A 12 -29.50 -133.52 -37.28
CA PHE A 12 -29.82 -134.89 -37.76
C PHE A 12 -28.48 -135.61 -38.11
N CYS A 13 -28.22 -136.93 -38.09
CA CYS A 13 -29.01 -138.13 -38.43
C CYS A 13 -28.39 -139.46 -37.85
N LYS A 14 -29.17 -140.56 -37.94
CA LYS A 14 -29.16 -141.95 -37.36
C LYS A 14 -28.02 -142.91 -37.84
N LEU A 15 -27.67 -144.05 -37.19
CA LEU A 15 -28.39 -145.36 -37.13
C LEU A 15 -27.82 -146.41 -36.10
N ASN A 16 -28.73 -147.10 -35.36
CA ASN A 16 -28.90 -148.53 -34.91
C ASN A 16 -27.69 -149.45 -34.54
N SER A 17 -27.79 -150.48 -33.67
CA SER A 17 -28.88 -151.20 -32.98
C SER A 17 -28.28 -152.13 -31.91
N GLY A 18 -28.99 -152.41 -30.81
CA GLY A 18 -28.64 -153.51 -29.87
C GLY A 18 -29.32 -154.82 -30.26
N LEU A 19 -28.57 -155.94 -30.22
CA LEU A 19 -29.09 -157.32 -30.15
C LEU A 19 -27.91 -158.33 -29.96
N PHE A 20 -27.40 -158.52 -28.75
CA PHE A 20 -26.56 -159.70 -28.40
C PHE A 20 -26.61 -159.98 -26.89
N LEU A 21 -27.84 -160.11 -26.39
CA LEU A 21 -28.15 -160.93 -25.22
C LEU A 21 -28.58 -162.31 -25.77
N LEU A 22 -28.23 -163.41 -25.09
CA LEU A 22 -28.87 -164.74 -25.19
C LEU A 22 -28.40 -165.77 -26.26
N LEU A 23 -27.09 -165.94 -26.46
CA LEU A 23 -26.45 -167.21 -26.89
C LEU A 23 -25.07 -167.25 -26.21
N ALA A 24 -24.65 -168.23 -25.42
CA ALA A 24 -25.10 -169.59 -25.25
C ALA A 24 -24.78 -170.07 -23.83
N PHE A 25 -25.83 -170.54 -23.17
CA PHE A 25 -25.90 -171.08 -21.82
C PHE A 25 -25.64 -172.60 -21.83
N VAL A 26 -24.73 -173.12 -22.67
CA VAL A 26 -24.66 -174.56 -23.02
C VAL A 26 -23.23 -175.14 -23.07
N LEU A 27 -22.40 -174.83 -22.08
CA LEU A 27 -21.22 -175.63 -21.71
C LEU A 27 -20.98 -175.40 -20.20
N ILE A 28 -21.76 -175.85 -19.21
CA ILE A 28 -22.43 -177.14 -18.96
C ILE A 28 -21.50 -178.35 -19.20
N VAL A 29 -20.84 -178.72 -18.10
CA VAL A 29 -20.62 -180.10 -17.61
C VAL A 29 -19.50 -180.89 -18.26
N LEU A 30 -18.54 -181.30 -17.40
CA LEU A 30 -17.41 -182.25 -17.54
C LEU A 30 -16.12 -181.51 -17.13
N GLN A 31 -15.43 -181.74 -16.01
CA GLN A 31 -15.35 -182.89 -15.13
C GLN A 31 -14.85 -182.44 -13.76
N SER A 32 -15.60 -182.81 -12.72
CA SER A 32 -15.09 -183.07 -11.37
C SER A 32 -14.50 -184.48 -11.34
N GLY A 33 -13.33 -184.64 -10.72
CA GLY A 33 -12.69 -185.94 -10.53
C GLY A 33 -11.57 -185.88 -9.51
N SER A 34 -11.92 -185.75 -8.23
CA SER A 34 -11.02 -185.93 -7.09
C SER A 34 -10.64 -187.40 -6.93
N ALA A 35 -9.37 -187.69 -6.63
CA ALA A 35 -8.95 -188.92 -5.98
C ALA A 35 -7.88 -188.59 -4.92
N LEU A 36 -8.17 -189.04 -3.70
CA LEU A 36 -7.37 -188.94 -2.48
C LEU A 36 -6.23 -189.97 -2.48
N ALA A 37 -5.05 -189.63 -1.96
CA ALA A 37 -4.40 -190.30 -0.82
C ALA A 37 -2.89 -189.93 -0.66
N ALA A 38 -2.58 -189.32 0.50
CA ALA A 38 -1.39 -189.39 1.38
C ALA A 38 -0.10 -190.14 0.91
N SER A 39 1.13 -189.79 1.27
CA SER A 39 1.69 -188.85 2.28
C SER A 39 3.22 -188.77 2.18
N SER A 40 3.77 -187.59 2.48
CA SER A 40 4.93 -187.27 3.34
C SER A 40 5.91 -186.28 2.70
N GLU A 41 5.79 -185.02 3.13
CA GLU A 41 6.70 -183.93 2.86
C GLU A 41 8.09 -184.15 3.48
N GLN A 42 9.13 -183.89 2.70
CA GLN A 42 10.19 -182.98 3.13
C GLN A 42 10.35 -181.91 2.05
N SER A 43 9.60 -180.81 2.18
CA SER A 43 9.76 -179.65 1.30
C SER A 43 11.02 -178.87 1.67
N PHE A 44 12.05 -178.88 0.82
CA PHE A 44 13.20 -177.98 0.98
C PHE A 44 12.79 -176.53 0.68
N ASN A 45 13.00 -175.65 1.64
CA ASN A 45 12.58 -174.25 1.53
C ASN A 45 13.70 -173.36 0.95
N HIS A 46 13.54 -172.94 -0.31
CA HIS A 46 14.45 -172.03 -1.01
C HIS A 46 14.51 -170.60 -0.43
N PHE A 47 13.53 -170.17 0.38
CA PHE A 47 13.60 -168.87 1.06
C PHE A 47 14.83 -168.74 1.96
N ASN A 48 15.39 -169.86 2.45
CA ASN A 48 16.56 -169.87 3.31
C ASN A 48 17.91 -169.79 2.57
N THR A 49 17.93 -169.84 1.24
CA THR A 49 19.17 -169.83 0.44
C THR A 49 19.51 -168.45 -0.14
N GLY A 50 18.64 -167.45 0.04
CA GLY A 50 18.79 -166.13 -0.56
C GLY A 50 18.33 -166.03 -2.01
N PHE A 51 17.84 -167.13 -2.61
CA PHE A 51 17.18 -167.13 -3.91
C PHE A 51 15.80 -167.80 -3.78
N PRO A 52 14.77 -167.05 -3.34
CA PRO A 52 13.42 -167.60 -3.27
C PRO A 52 12.92 -167.89 -4.69
N LEU A 53 12.35 -169.08 -4.89
CA LEU A 53 11.78 -169.47 -6.18
C LEU A 53 10.46 -168.72 -6.39
N GLU A 54 10.58 -167.54 -6.96
CA GLU A 54 9.48 -166.62 -7.26
C GLU A 54 9.30 -166.47 -8.77
N GLY A 55 8.10 -166.07 -9.16
CA GLY A 55 7.71 -165.89 -10.55
C GLY A 55 7.88 -167.14 -11.39
N ALA A 56 8.50 -166.98 -12.56
CA ALA A 56 8.70 -168.09 -13.49
C ALA A 56 9.57 -169.20 -12.88
N HIS A 57 10.48 -168.87 -11.95
CA HIS A 57 11.37 -169.85 -11.30
C HIS A 57 10.63 -170.81 -10.36
N ARG A 58 9.43 -170.46 -9.88
CA ARG A 58 8.63 -171.33 -8.99
C ARG A 58 8.23 -172.65 -9.64
N ASN A 59 8.04 -172.63 -10.96
CA ASN A 59 7.52 -173.75 -11.72
C ASN A 59 8.63 -174.53 -12.45
N VAL A 60 9.90 -174.26 -12.15
CA VAL A 60 11.04 -174.94 -12.76
C VAL A 60 11.41 -176.18 -11.96
N GLU A 61 11.57 -177.31 -12.65
CA GLU A 61 12.01 -178.56 -12.04
C GLU A 61 13.41 -178.41 -11.41
N CYS A 62 13.62 -179.02 -10.22
CA CYS A 62 14.87 -178.86 -9.47
C CYS A 62 16.11 -179.24 -10.30
N SER A 63 15.98 -180.25 -11.18
CA SER A 63 17.07 -180.75 -12.03
C SER A 63 17.54 -179.75 -13.08
N THR A 64 16.72 -178.74 -13.42
CA THR A 64 17.11 -177.69 -14.38
C THR A 64 18.22 -176.81 -13.82
N CYS A 65 18.21 -176.54 -12.52
CA CYS A 65 19.25 -175.77 -11.84
C CYS A 65 20.30 -176.69 -11.21
N HIS A 66 19.86 -177.74 -10.52
CA HIS A 66 20.71 -178.70 -9.80
C HIS A 66 21.17 -179.84 -10.70
N LEU A 67 21.99 -179.49 -11.69
CA LEU A 67 22.58 -180.43 -12.62
C LEU A 67 23.36 -181.52 -11.87
N TYR A 68 23.15 -182.77 -12.26
CA TYR A 68 23.75 -183.96 -11.63
C TYR A 68 23.48 -184.10 -10.12
N GLY A 69 22.42 -183.48 -9.61
CA GLY A 69 22.02 -183.56 -8.20
C GLY A 69 22.89 -182.72 -7.25
N VAL A 70 23.63 -181.73 -7.76
CA VAL A 70 24.43 -180.83 -6.92
C VAL A 70 23.57 -179.65 -6.42
N PHE A 71 23.25 -179.67 -5.12
CA PHE A 71 22.33 -178.69 -4.50
C PHE A 71 22.97 -177.43 -3.91
N LYS A 72 24.31 -177.32 -3.87
CA LYS A 72 25.03 -176.19 -3.27
C LYS A 72 25.93 -175.47 -4.29
N GLY A 73 26.13 -174.16 -4.10
CA GLY A 73 27.08 -173.35 -4.87
C GLY A 73 26.53 -172.74 -6.16
N ILE A 74 25.21 -172.80 -6.39
CA ILE A 74 24.57 -172.12 -7.52
C ILE A 74 24.42 -170.63 -7.21
N SER A 75 24.86 -169.77 -8.13
CA SER A 75 24.74 -168.32 -7.98
C SER A 75 23.28 -167.86 -8.08
N SER A 76 22.90 -166.90 -7.24
CA SER A 76 21.59 -166.22 -7.28
C SER A 76 21.52 -165.08 -8.30
N THR A 77 22.62 -164.75 -8.98
CA THR A 77 22.65 -163.67 -9.97
C THR A 77 22.05 -164.12 -11.30
N CYS A 78 21.19 -163.28 -11.90
CA CYS A 78 20.49 -163.61 -13.15
C CYS A 78 21.46 -163.99 -14.27
N ALA A 79 22.52 -163.21 -14.49
CA ALA A 79 23.47 -163.41 -15.59
C ALA A 79 24.24 -164.74 -15.49
N SER A 80 24.46 -165.27 -14.29
CA SER A 80 25.15 -166.56 -14.13
C SER A 80 24.35 -167.73 -14.71
N CYS A 81 23.01 -167.63 -14.71
CA CYS A 81 22.14 -168.65 -15.28
C CYS A 81 21.64 -168.27 -16.68
N HIS A 82 21.31 -166.99 -16.90
CA HIS A 82 20.75 -166.43 -18.13
C HIS A 82 21.81 -165.83 -19.07
N SER A 83 22.97 -166.49 -19.18
CA SER A 83 24.01 -166.15 -20.16
C SER A 83 24.16 -167.27 -21.19
N LYS A 84 24.62 -166.91 -22.40
CA LYS A 84 24.85 -167.86 -23.49
C LYS A 84 25.84 -168.98 -23.13
N SER A 85 26.73 -168.72 -22.17
CA SER A 85 27.78 -169.65 -21.71
C SER A 85 27.42 -170.39 -20.42
N SER A 86 26.22 -170.20 -19.88
CA SER A 86 25.75 -170.90 -18.69
C SER A 86 25.57 -172.41 -18.96
N ARG A 87 25.86 -173.24 -17.97
CA ARG A 87 25.53 -174.69 -18.01
C ARG A 87 24.04 -174.94 -17.75
N ILE A 88 23.37 -174.00 -17.08
CA ILE A 88 21.93 -174.05 -16.83
C ILE A 88 21.23 -173.60 -18.11
N SER A 89 20.39 -174.47 -18.67
CA SER A 89 19.65 -174.18 -19.90
C SER A 89 18.53 -173.18 -19.59
N ALA A 90 18.82 -171.90 -19.82
CA ALA A 90 17.87 -170.80 -19.64
C ALA A 90 17.94 -169.83 -20.82
N THR A 91 16.89 -169.04 -21.01
CA THR A 91 16.89 -167.97 -22.02
C THR A 91 17.99 -166.96 -21.68
N PHE A 92 18.79 -166.58 -22.67
CA PHE A 92 19.88 -165.63 -22.49
C PHE A 92 19.66 -164.38 -23.34
N LYS A 93 20.39 -163.31 -23.00
CA LYS A 93 20.39 -162.03 -23.72
C LYS A 93 20.79 -162.21 -25.19
N SER A 94 19.90 -161.86 -26.13
CA SER A 94 20.17 -161.94 -27.57
C SER A 94 21.18 -160.87 -28.02
N SER A 95 21.82 -161.09 -29.17
CA SER A 95 22.72 -160.08 -29.77
C SER A 95 22.00 -158.79 -30.16
N SER A 96 20.67 -158.85 -30.37
CA SER A 96 19.82 -157.69 -30.66
C SER A 96 19.35 -156.95 -29.41
N HIS A 97 19.68 -157.44 -28.21
CA HIS A 97 19.36 -156.74 -26.98
C HIS A 97 20.23 -155.49 -26.85
N ILE A 98 19.65 -154.40 -26.36
CA ILE A 98 20.37 -153.16 -26.06
C ILE A 98 21.57 -153.41 -25.14
N VAL A 99 22.70 -152.73 -25.36
CA VAL A 99 23.89 -152.92 -24.51
C VAL A 99 23.59 -152.33 -23.13
N THR A 100 23.67 -153.16 -22.08
CA THR A 100 23.29 -152.80 -20.70
C THR A 100 24.33 -153.31 -19.70
N THR A 101 24.20 -152.90 -18.44
CA THR A 101 24.82 -153.56 -17.28
C THR A 101 24.25 -154.98 -17.08
N GLU A 102 24.88 -155.76 -16.18
CA GLU A 102 24.45 -157.12 -15.79
C GLU A 102 23.37 -157.13 -14.68
N ASN A 103 22.84 -155.96 -14.30
CA ASN A 103 21.77 -155.81 -13.30
C ASN A 103 20.39 -156.00 -13.96
N CYS A 104 20.09 -157.22 -14.39
CA CYS A 104 18.90 -157.53 -15.17
C CYS A 104 17.57 -157.16 -14.47
N ASN A 105 17.55 -157.21 -13.13
CA ASN A 105 16.37 -156.92 -12.30
C ASN A 105 15.93 -155.45 -12.32
N LEU A 106 16.77 -154.53 -12.81
CA LEU A 106 16.38 -153.12 -12.98
C LEU A 106 15.42 -152.92 -14.17
N CYS A 107 15.42 -153.86 -15.11
CA CYS A 107 14.61 -153.81 -16.32
C CYS A 107 13.56 -154.94 -16.34
N HIS A 108 13.95 -156.14 -15.93
CA HIS A 108 13.12 -157.33 -16.02
C HIS A 108 12.69 -157.83 -14.65
N LEU A 109 11.48 -158.40 -14.60
CA LEU A 109 10.98 -159.07 -13.41
C LEU A 109 11.26 -160.58 -13.52
N SER A 110 11.39 -161.24 -12.38
CA SER A 110 11.57 -162.70 -12.30
C SER A 110 10.39 -163.50 -12.91
N ASP A 111 9.26 -162.84 -13.15
CA ASP A 111 8.09 -163.40 -13.83
C ASP A 111 8.27 -163.55 -15.34
N SER A 112 8.98 -162.63 -16.02
CA SER A 112 9.14 -162.67 -17.48
C SER A 112 10.19 -161.69 -18.04
N TRP A 113 10.80 -162.08 -19.17
CA TRP A 113 11.76 -161.28 -19.95
C TRP A 113 11.09 -160.35 -20.98
N THR A 114 9.85 -159.91 -20.76
CA THR A 114 9.12 -159.05 -21.71
C THR A 114 9.85 -157.74 -22.03
N ALA A 115 9.63 -157.22 -23.24
CA ALA A 115 10.21 -155.96 -23.68
C ALA A 115 9.87 -154.81 -22.72
N VAL A 116 10.89 -154.07 -22.32
CA VAL A 116 10.75 -152.90 -21.46
C VAL A 116 10.39 -151.67 -22.28
N ALA A 117 9.28 -151.01 -21.93
CA ALA A 117 8.81 -149.83 -22.65
C ALA A 117 9.67 -148.58 -22.37
N ARG A 118 10.45 -148.59 -21.28
CA ARG A 118 11.32 -147.49 -20.87
C ARG A 118 12.59 -148.06 -20.25
N VAL A 119 13.72 -147.41 -20.52
CA VAL A 119 15.02 -147.76 -19.98
C VAL A 119 15.58 -146.60 -19.17
N ASN A 120 16.30 -146.90 -18.10
CA ASN A 120 17.10 -145.92 -17.40
C ASN A 120 18.42 -145.72 -18.14
N HIS A 121 18.75 -144.47 -18.50
CA HIS A 121 19.97 -144.15 -19.22
C HIS A 121 21.25 -144.45 -18.43
N THR A 122 21.18 -144.62 -17.11
CA THR A 122 22.34 -145.06 -16.29
C THR A 122 22.70 -146.54 -16.51
N GLU A 123 21.74 -147.36 -16.96
CA GLU A 123 21.92 -148.82 -17.11
C GLU A 123 22.22 -149.25 -18.55
N VAL A 124 22.06 -148.35 -19.52
CA VAL A 124 22.40 -148.60 -20.94
C VAL A 124 23.79 -148.03 -21.25
N ARG A 125 24.49 -148.61 -22.23
CA ARG A 125 25.84 -148.17 -22.63
C ARG A 125 25.98 -147.97 -24.13
N GLY A 126 26.79 -146.97 -24.51
CA GLY A 126 27.09 -146.62 -25.90
C GLY A 126 26.85 -145.15 -26.22
N ALA A 127 27.16 -144.74 -27.45
CA ALA A 127 26.89 -143.38 -27.93
C ALA A 127 25.38 -143.15 -28.15
N CYS A 128 24.88 -141.95 -27.88
CA CYS A 128 23.44 -141.64 -28.00
C CYS A 128 22.88 -142.03 -29.38
N THR A 129 23.63 -141.78 -30.46
CA THR A 129 23.22 -142.06 -31.85
C THR A 129 23.09 -143.55 -32.17
N SER A 130 23.72 -144.45 -31.40
CA SER A 130 23.56 -145.89 -31.65
C SER A 130 22.16 -146.38 -31.28
N CYS A 131 21.53 -145.75 -30.28
CA CYS A 131 20.15 -146.06 -29.85
C CYS A 131 19.13 -145.05 -30.43
N HIS A 132 19.46 -143.77 -30.51
CA HIS A 132 18.63 -142.71 -31.07
C HIS A 132 18.85 -142.54 -32.59
N ASN A 133 18.67 -143.63 -33.32
CA ASN A 133 18.87 -143.71 -34.78
C ASN A 133 17.56 -143.63 -35.59
N GLY A 134 16.42 -143.44 -34.93
CA GLY A 134 15.09 -143.42 -35.55
C GLY A 134 14.42 -144.80 -35.65
N SER A 135 15.16 -145.89 -35.45
CA SER A 135 14.63 -147.26 -35.46
C SER A 135 14.44 -147.82 -34.03
N LEU A 136 15.45 -147.69 -33.16
CA LEU A 136 15.37 -148.14 -31.76
C LEU A 136 14.72 -147.09 -30.85
N ALA A 137 15.13 -145.83 -30.99
CA ALA A 137 14.54 -144.68 -30.34
C ALA A 137 14.56 -143.47 -31.28
N LYS A 138 13.73 -142.46 -31.01
CA LYS A 138 13.64 -141.24 -31.82
C LYS A 138 15.02 -140.57 -31.93
N GLY A 139 15.47 -140.32 -33.16
CA GLY A 139 16.72 -139.62 -33.47
C GLY A 139 16.53 -138.13 -33.78
N LYS A 140 17.57 -137.52 -34.37
CA LYS A 140 17.56 -136.10 -34.80
C LYS A 140 16.48 -135.88 -35.88
N SER A 141 15.66 -134.83 -35.74
CA SER A 141 14.68 -134.43 -36.76
C SER A 141 15.33 -133.73 -37.95
N ALA A 142 14.65 -133.64 -39.09
CA ALA A 142 15.14 -132.93 -40.28
C ALA A 142 15.46 -131.43 -40.02
N SER A 143 14.76 -130.80 -39.08
CA SER A 143 14.99 -129.40 -38.67
C SER A 143 16.04 -129.26 -37.56
N HIS A 144 16.72 -130.33 -37.18
CA HIS A 144 17.77 -130.28 -36.15
C HIS A 144 19.01 -129.57 -36.70
N VAL A 145 19.64 -128.74 -35.87
CA VAL A 145 20.88 -128.04 -36.24
C VAL A 145 21.98 -129.04 -36.64
N ALA A 146 22.68 -128.78 -37.75
CA ALA A 146 23.79 -129.63 -38.15
C ALA A 146 24.90 -129.54 -37.10
N THR A 147 25.23 -130.65 -36.44
CA THR A 147 26.27 -130.71 -35.42
C THR A 147 26.93 -132.08 -35.37
N THR A 148 28.25 -132.06 -35.22
CA THR A 148 29.12 -133.21 -34.98
C THR A 148 29.43 -133.40 -33.49
N SER A 149 28.99 -132.48 -32.62
CA SER A 149 29.17 -132.59 -31.17
C SER A 149 28.31 -133.70 -30.59
N SER A 150 28.74 -134.21 -29.43
CA SER A 150 27.94 -135.18 -28.69
C SER A 150 26.60 -134.56 -28.24
N CYS A 151 25.55 -135.37 -28.17
CA CYS A 151 24.19 -134.87 -27.94
C CYS A 151 24.04 -134.21 -26.56
N ASP A 152 24.77 -134.71 -25.56
CA ASP A 152 24.82 -134.20 -24.18
C ASP A 152 25.50 -132.84 -24.05
N THR A 153 26.23 -132.38 -25.08
CA THR A 153 26.75 -131.01 -25.13
C THR A 153 25.61 -129.99 -25.18
N CYS A 154 24.50 -130.34 -25.83
CA CYS A 154 23.38 -129.43 -26.04
C CYS A 154 22.11 -129.85 -25.30
N HIS A 155 21.93 -131.15 -25.05
CA HIS A 155 20.74 -131.72 -24.43
C HIS A 155 21.05 -132.29 -23.05
N SER A 156 20.11 -132.14 -22.12
CA SER A 156 20.16 -132.92 -20.88
C SER A 156 19.75 -134.37 -21.17
N THR A 157 20.57 -135.33 -20.73
CA THR A 157 20.39 -136.77 -21.05
C THR A 157 19.57 -137.53 -20.02
N ASN A 158 19.39 -137.01 -18.81
CA ASN A 158 18.57 -137.64 -17.76
C ASN A 158 17.06 -137.44 -17.99
N ALA A 159 16.70 -136.32 -18.63
CA ALA A 159 15.37 -136.05 -19.18
C ALA A 159 15.56 -135.20 -20.44
N TRP A 160 15.26 -135.75 -21.61
CA TRP A 160 15.54 -135.09 -22.88
C TRP A 160 14.82 -133.74 -22.98
N SER A 161 15.57 -132.66 -22.81
CA SER A 161 15.11 -131.29 -22.97
C SER A 161 15.62 -130.71 -24.29
N PRO A 162 14.82 -129.89 -24.99
CA PRO A 162 15.33 -129.10 -26.11
C PRO A 162 16.57 -128.31 -25.68
N ALA A 163 17.55 -128.17 -26.57
CA ALA A 163 18.73 -127.37 -26.31
C ALA A 163 18.31 -125.91 -26.15
N THR A 164 18.61 -125.31 -25.00
CA THR A 164 18.35 -123.89 -24.71
C THR A 164 19.60 -123.03 -24.77
N GLN A 165 20.77 -123.66 -24.91
CA GLN A 165 22.07 -123.01 -24.83
C GLN A 165 22.76 -122.99 -26.20
N HIS A 166 23.47 -121.90 -26.48
CA HIS A 166 24.36 -121.79 -27.62
C HIS A 166 25.67 -122.54 -27.33
N ALA A 167 26.08 -123.44 -28.22
CA ALA A 167 27.37 -124.15 -28.14
C ALA A 167 28.29 -123.65 -29.25
N GLU A 168 29.51 -123.24 -28.90
CA GLU A 168 30.50 -122.70 -29.84
C GLU A 168 31.24 -123.82 -30.61
N PRO A 169 31.68 -123.58 -31.86
CA PRO A 169 31.66 -122.30 -32.58
C PRO A 169 30.31 -121.97 -33.26
N LEU A 170 29.85 -120.72 -33.13
CA LEU A 170 28.58 -120.24 -33.66
C LEU A 170 28.64 -119.86 -35.15
N ALA A 171 27.69 -120.37 -35.94
CA ALA A 171 27.37 -119.80 -37.26
C ALA A 171 26.71 -118.40 -37.11
N ALA A 172 26.67 -117.61 -38.19
CA ALA A 172 26.02 -116.30 -38.18
C ALA A 172 24.58 -116.42 -37.64
N CYS A 173 24.16 -115.53 -36.73
CA CYS A 173 22.88 -115.61 -36.02
C CYS A 173 21.68 -115.85 -36.96
N THR A 174 21.67 -115.20 -38.13
CA THR A 174 20.60 -115.31 -39.14
C THR A 174 20.46 -116.70 -39.76
N SER A 175 21.50 -117.53 -39.72
CA SER A 175 21.43 -118.91 -40.22
C SER A 175 20.49 -119.78 -39.39
N CYS A 176 20.37 -119.49 -38.09
CA CYS A 176 19.47 -120.21 -37.18
C CYS A 176 18.25 -119.37 -36.80
N HIS A 177 18.39 -118.06 -36.60
CA HIS A 177 17.30 -117.13 -36.31
C HIS A 177 16.61 -116.61 -37.58
N ASN A 178 16.21 -117.54 -38.44
CA ASN A 178 15.55 -117.27 -39.73
C ASN A 178 14.00 -117.36 -39.65
N GLY A 179 13.44 -117.60 -38.47
CA GLY A 179 12.00 -117.81 -38.27
C GLY A 179 11.54 -119.26 -38.47
N VAL A 180 12.43 -120.17 -38.91
CA VAL A 180 12.15 -121.60 -39.10
C VAL A 180 12.85 -122.45 -38.03
N ILE A 181 14.17 -122.29 -37.85
CA ILE A 181 14.95 -123.03 -36.84
C ILE A 181 14.79 -122.39 -35.46
N ALA A 182 14.92 -121.06 -35.41
CA ALA A 182 14.67 -120.23 -34.23
C ALA A 182 14.04 -118.89 -34.65
N ARG A 183 13.41 -118.19 -33.70
CA ARG A 183 12.72 -116.92 -33.97
C ARG A 183 13.69 -115.86 -34.50
N GLY A 184 13.36 -115.27 -35.66
CA GLY A 184 14.11 -114.16 -36.27
C GLY A 184 13.65 -112.76 -35.84
N LYS A 185 14.10 -111.74 -36.58
CA LYS A 185 13.66 -110.33 -36.39
C LYS A 185 12.16 -110.19 -36.72
N GLY A 186 11.37 -109.64 -35.79
CA GLY A 186 9.92 -109.42 -35.97
C GLY A 186 9.59 -108.07 -36.63
N SER A 187 8.31 -107.83 -36.96
CA SER A 187 7.85 -106.59 -37.62
C SER A 187 8.01 -105.31 -36.80
N SER A 188 8.04 -105.42 -35.47
CA SER A 188 8.31 -104.31 -34.54
C SER A 188 9.80 -104.14 -34.21
N HIS A 189 10.68 -104.91 -34.86
CA HIS A 189 12.12 -104.79 -34.66
C HIS A 189 12.63 -103.53 -35.36
N VAL A 190 13.48 -102.76 -34.67
CA VAL A 190 14.15 -101.59 -35.26
C VAL A 190 15.02 -102.02 -36.45
N ASN A 191 15.04 -101.25 -37.53
CA ASN A 191 15.82 -101.63 -38.70
C ASN A 191 17.33 -101.48 -38.41
N THR A 192 18.06 -102.59 -38.40
CA THR A 192 19.48 -102.65 -38.01
C THR A 192 20.26 -103.62 -38.89
N SER A 193 21.58 -103.52 -38.85
CA SER A 193 22.51 -104.47 -39.47
C SER A 193 22.32 -105.91 -38.93
N ASN A 194 23.02 -106.88 -39.51
CA ASN A 194 22.95 -108.29 -39.06
C ASN A 194 23.87 -108.60 -37.87
N LEU A 195 24.56 -107.61 -37.30
CA LEU A 195 25.38 -107.75 -36.11
C LEU A 195 24.50 -107.71 -34.85
N CYS A 196 23.85 -108.83 -34.54
CA CYS A 196 22.86 -108.88 -33.47
C CYS A 196 23.45 -108.62 -32.07
N GLU A 197 24.74 -108.92 -31.89
CA GLU A 197 25.48 -108.78 -30.63
C GLU A 197 25.71 -107.32 -30.23
N SER A 198 25.52 -106.36 -31.14
CA SER A 198 25.57 -104.93 -30.80
C SER A 198 24.40 -104.49 -29.90
N CYS A 199 23.28 -105.23 -29.94
CA CYS A 199 22.06 -104.89 -29.21
C CYS A 199 21.59 -106.00 -28.26
N HIS A 200 21.91 -107.26 -28.55
CA HIS A 200 21.44 -108.42 -27.78
C HIS A 200 22.61 -109.22 -27.20
N THR A 201 22.44 -109.70 -25.97
CA THR A 201 23.41 -110.62 -25.36
C THR A 201 23.14 -112.06 -25.80
N LYS A 202 24.20 -112.86 -25.97
CA LYS A 202 24.11 -114.28 -26.38
C LYS A 202 23.40 -115.18 -25.38
N THR A 203 23.37 -114.78 -24.11
CA THR A 203 22.92 -115.60 -22.96
C THR A 203 21.56 -115.17 -22.40
N SER A 204 21.03 -114.01 -22.79
CA SER A 204 19.68 -113.57 -22.41
C SER A 204 19.10 -112.61 -23.46
N TRP A 205 18.25 -113.16 -24.32
CA TRP A 205 17.61 -112.42 -25.40
C TRP A 205 16.41 -111.61 -24.90
N THR A 206 16.68 -110.45 -24.29
CA THR A 206 15.65 -109.47 -23.93
C THR A 206 15.48 -108.43 -25.03
N PRO A 207 14.28 -107.84 -25.22
CA PRO A 207 14.13 -106.66 -26.06
C PRO A 207 15.14 -105.59 -25.64
N ALA A 208 15.91 -105.07 -26.60
CA ALA A 208 16.85 -104.01 -26.32
C ALA A 208 16.05 -102.78 -25.87
N THR A 209 16.17 -102.40 -24.60
CA THR A 209 15.48 -101.23 -24.04
C THR A 209 16.15 -99.92 -24.41
N LYS A 210 17.38 -100.00 -24.95
CA LYS A 210 18.16 -98.88 -25.46
C LYS A 210 18.78 -99.31 -26.78
N VAL A 211 18.68 -98.44 -27.77
CA VAL A 211 19.22 -98.65 -29.11
C VAL A 211 20.25 -97.56 -29.36
N ASP A 212 21.44 -97.95 -29.81
CA ASP A 212 22.43 -97.00 -30.31
C ASP A 212 21.98 -96.52 -31.69
N HIS A 213 21.77 -95.21 -31.83
CA HIS A 213 21.31 -94.62 -33.08
C HIS A 213 22.37 -94.67 -34.19
N ASN A 214 23.63 -95.02 -33.88
CA ASN A 214 24.64 -95.29 -34.90
C ASN A 214 24.46 -96.66 -35.58
N GLU A 215 23.75 -97.59 -34.94
CA GLU A 215 23.55 -98.97 -35.41
C GLU A 215 22.20 -99.18 -36.13
N VAL A 216 21.35 -98.15 -36.15
CA VAL A 216 20.04 -98.18 -36.83
C VAL A 216 20.12 -97.59 -38.23
N ILE A 217 19.31 -98.13 -39.14
CA ILE A 217 19.32 -97.77 -40.56
C ILE A 217 17.98 -97.15 -40.95
N GLY A 218 17.99 -95.87 -41.33
CA GLY A 218 16.81 -95.14 -41.81
C GLY A 218 16.77 -93.69 -41.30
N THR A 219 15.70 -92.96 -41.62
CA THR A 219 15.48 -91.60 -41.08
C THR A 219 14.77 -91.66 -39.72
N CYS A 220 14.84 -90.57 -38.95
CA CYS A 220 14.15 -90.47 -37.66
C CYS A 220 12.66 -90.79 -37.79
N THR A 221 11.97 -90.32 -38.84
CA THR A 221 10.53 -90.53 -39.03
C THR A 221 10.17 -91.96 -39.42
N ASN A 222 11.10 -92.71 -40.03
CA ASN A 222 10.88 -94.14 -40.31
C ASN A 222 10.77 -94.96 -39.01
N CYS A 223 11.53 -94.59 -37.97
CA CYS A 223 11.53 -95.28 -36.68
C CYS A 223 10.60 -94.62 -35.65
N HIS A 224 10.53 -93.29 -35.62
CA HIS A 224 9.66 -92.50 -34.72
C HIS A 224 8.31 -92.18 -35.38
N ASN A 225 7.61 -93.22 -35.79
CA ASN A 225 6.32 -93.15 -36.48
C ASN A 225 5.10 -93.37 -35.56
N GLY A 226 5.33 -93.56 -34.25
CA GLY A 226 4.30 -93.89 -33.26
C GLY A 226 4.09 -95.40 -33.05
N ASN A 227 4.54 -96.26 -33.97
CA ASN A 227 4.43 -97.72 -33.88
C ASN A 227 5.72 -98.39 -33.37
N ILE A 228 6.89 -98.02 -33.92
CA ILE A 228 8.19 -98.56 -33.49
C ILE A 228 8.73 -97.76 -32.29
N ALA A 229 8.75 -96.43 -32.42
CA ALA A 229 9.07 -95.49 -31.36
C ALA A 229 8.14 -94.26 -31.44
N ARG A 230 8.03 -93.51 -30.33
CA ARG A 230 7.18 -92.31 -30.25
C ARG A 230 7.58 -91.27 -31.29
N GLY A 231 6.62 -90.77 -32.06
CA GLY A 231 6.80 -89.72 -33.07
C GLY A 231 6.39 -88.31 -32.62
N LYS A 232 6.29 -87.39 -33.59
CA LYS A 232 5.80 -86.01 -33.37
C LYS A 232 4.36 -86.07 -32.81
N ASN A 233 4.10 -85.37 -31.71
CA ASN A 233 2.76 -85.26 -31.13
C ASN A 233 1.97 -84.09 -31.76
N ASN A 234 0.68 -83.97 -31.46
CA ASN A 234 -0.20 -82.94 -32.04
C ASN A 234 0.13 -81.50 -31.61
N GLY A 235 0.96 -81.32 -30.57
CA GLY A 235 1.45 -80.02 -30.09
C GLY A 235 2.85 -79.68 -30.59
N HIS A 236 3.41 -80.48 -31.50
CA HIS A 236 4.73 -80.26 -32.07
C HIS A 236 4.72 -79.05 -33.02
N ILE A 237 5.75 -78.20 -32.94
CA ILE A 237 5.89 -77.04 -33.82
C ILE A 237 5.97 -77.51 -35.29
N PRO A 238 5.18 -76.97 -36.23
CA PRO A 238 5.26 -77.34 -37.64
C PRO A 238 6.66 -77.11 -38.18
N THR A 239 7.33 -78.16 -38.65
CA THR A 239 8.69 -78.08 -39.21
C THR A 239 8.93 -79.17 -40.25
N SER A 240 9.61 -78.79 -41.32
CA SER A 240 10.15 -79.66 -42.37
C SER A 240 11.61 -80.03 -42.15
N LEU A 241 12.26 -79.48 -41.12
CA LEU A 241 13.65 -79.78 -40.79
C LEU A 241 13.81 -81.20 -40.23
N ASN A 242 15.02 -81.75 -40.39
CA ASN A 242 15.39 -83.02 -39.76
C ASN A 242 15.32 -82.89 -38.23
N CYS A 243 14.94 -83.97 -37.55
CA CYS A 243 14.64 -83.92 -36.11
C CYS A 243 15.86 -83.54 -35.26
N ASP A 244 17.06 -83.93 -35.69
CA ASP A 244 18.36 -83.62 -35.09
C ASP A 244 18.78 -82.14 -35.21
N SER A 245 18.11 -81.37 -36.07
CA SER A 245 18.30 -79.91 -36.13
C SER A 245 17.78 -79.20 -34.88
N CYS A 246 16.78 -79.78 -34.22
CA CYS A 246 16.13 -79.19 -33.04
C CYS A 246 16.33 -80.05 -31.77
N HIS A 247 16.46 -81.37 -31.92
CA HIS A 247 16.58 -82.31 -30.80
C HIS A 247 17.97 -82.92 -30.72
N SER A 248 18.48 -83.07 -29.50
CA SER A 248 19.68 -83.89 -29.27
C SER A 248 19.34 -85.37 -29.45
N THR A 249 20.11 -86.06 -30.30
CA THR A 249 19.93 -87.50 -30.59
C THR A 249 20.60 -88.40 -29.54
N ARG A 250 21.51 -87.85 -28.72
CA ARG A 250 22.23 -88.60 -27.66
C ARG A 250 21.43 -88.73 -26.35
N GLY A 251 20.26 -88.11 -26.31
CA GLY A 251 19.27 -88.17 -25.23
C GLY A 251 18.17 -87.20 -25.59
N TRP A 252 16.97 -87.71 -25.88
CA TRP A 252 15.89 -86.90 -26.45
C TRP A 252 15.48 -85.80 -25.47
N THR A 253 16.06 -84.62 -25.65
CA THR A 253 15.67 -83.40 -24.95
C THR A 253 14.71 -82.62 -25.84
N PRO A 254 13.62 -82.07 -25.29
CA PRO A 254 12.81 -81.10 -26.01
C PRO A 254 13.71 -80.00 -26.58
N ALA A 255 13.43 -79.54 -27.79
CA ALA A 255 14.20 -78.48 -28.42
C ALA A 255 14.14 -77.23 -27.54
N THR A 256 15.31 -76.75 -27.11
CA THR A 256 15.45 -75.52 -26.32
C THR A 256 16.01 -74.36 -27.15
N ASN A 257 16.31 -74.60 -28.43
CA ASN A 257 16.89 -73.64 -29.34
C ASN A 257 15.84 -73.08 -30.31
N HIS A 258 16.00 -71.82 -30.66
CA HIS A 258 15.32 -71.22 -31.81
C HIS A 258 16.11 -71.61 -33.06
N VAL A 259 15.49 -72.37 -33.98
CA VAL A 259 16.07 -72.74 -35.28
C VAL A 259 15.31 -71.96 -36.35
N GLU A 260 16.01 -71.08 -37.06
CA GLU A 260 15.45 -70.21 -38.10
C GLU A 260 15.49 -70.90 -39.48
N PRO A 261 14.57 -70.58 -40.41
CA PRO A 261 13.48 -69.61 -40.30
C PRO A 261 12.14 -70.29 -39.93
N LEU A 262 11.59 -70.00 -38.74
CA LEU A 262 10.29 -70.53 -38.31
C LEU A 262 9.35 -69.39 -37.88
N ALA A 263 8.70 -68.77 -38.87
CA ALA A 263 7.59 -67.82 -38.69
C ALA A 263 7.85 -66.64 -37.73
N ALA A 264 6.89 -65.73 -37.59
CA ALA A 264 6.99 -64.64 -36.61
C ALA A 264 6.88 -65.21 -35.18
N CYS A 265 7.65 -64.69 -34.21
CA CYS A 265 7.68 -65.20 -32.83
C CYS A 265 6.28 -65.38 -32.22
N SER A 266 5.34 -64.48 -32.52
CA SER A 266 3.96 -64.52 -32.02
C SER A 266 3.17 -65.77 -32.43
N THR A 267 3.55 -66.43 -33.52
CA THR A 267 2.90 -67.67 -33.98
C THR A 267 3.14 -68.82 -33.02
N CYS A 268 4.31 -68.87 -32.36
CA CYS A 268 4.67 -69.88 -31.37
C CYS A 268 4.51 -69.36 -29.93
N HIS A 269 4.87 -68.11 -29.66
CA HIS A 269 4.71 -67.45 -28.35
C HIS A 269 3.32 -66.83 -28.18
N ASN A 270 2.28 -67.66 -28.36
CA ASN A 270 0.87 -67.28 -28.25
C ASN A 270 0.22 -67.67 -26.91
N GLY A 271 0.98 -68.26 -25.99
CA GLY A 271 0.49 -68.76 -24.70
C GLY A 271 0.01 -70.21 -24.72
N SER A 272 -0.22 -70.80 -25.89
CA SER A 272 -0.64 -72.20 -26.07
C SER A 272 0.54 -73.12 -26.44
N ILE A 273 1.37 -72.72 -27.42
CA ILE A 273 2.53 -73.49 -27.88
C ILE A 273 3.77 -73.18 -27.01
N ALA A 274 4.05 -71.90 -26.81
CA ALA A 274 5.09 -71.39 -25.92
C ALA A 274 4.58 -70.17 -25.16
N ARG A 275 5.25 -69.81 -24.05
CA ARG A 275 4.87 -68.64 -23.23
C ARG A 275 4.83 -67.38 -24.08
N GLY A 276 3.65 -66.76 -24.18
CA GLY A 276 3.46 -65.49 -24.89
C GLY A 276 3.69 -64.26 -24.02
N LYS A 277 3.31 -63.09 -24.55
CA LYS A 277 3.32 -61.82 -23.80
C LYS A 277 2.42 -61.95 -22.56
N GLY A 278 3.01 -61.83 -21.36
CA GLY A 278 2.27 -61.91 -20.10
C GLY A 278 1.47 -60.64 -19.79
N THR A 279 0.63 -60.66 -18.75
CA THR A 279 -0.24 -59.51 -18.38
C THR A 279 0.50 -58.25 -17.93
N LYS A 280 1.78 -58.39 -17.54
CA LYS A 280 2.68 -57.27 -17.19
C LYS A 280 3.51 -56.77 -18.37
N HIS A 281 3.36 -57.37 -19.55
CA HIS A 281 4.07 -56.97 -20.76
C HIS A 281 3.43 -55.70 -21.32
N VAL A 282 4.24 -54.68 -21.63
CA VAL A 282 3.75 -53.45 -22.28
C VAL A 282 3.24 -53.75 -23.68
N THR A 283 2.23 -53.03 -24.17
CA THR A 283 1.72 -53.27 -25.53
C THR A 283 2.80 -52.91 -26.54
N THR A 284 3.23 -53.86 -27.38
CA THR A 284 4.30 -53.66 -28.38
C THR A 284 3.93 -54.28 -29.71
N SER A 285 4.65 -53.91 -30.76
CA SER A 285 4.64 -54.59 -32.06
C SER A 285 4.99 -56.09 -31.92
N ASN A 286 4.86 -56.84 -33.01
CA ASN A 286 5.26 -58.25 -33.06
C ASN A 286 6.74 -58.45 -33.45
N ASN A 287 7.54 -57.38 -33.49
CA ASN A 287 8.99 -57.44 -33.72
C ASN A 287 9.71 -57.64 -32.38
N CYS A 288 9.69 -58.87 -31.86
CA CYS A 288 10.16 -59.19 -30.51
C CYS A 288 11.67 -58.93 -30.32
N GLU A 289 12.44 -59.08 -31.38
CA GLU A 289 13.88 -58.91 -31.45
C GLU A 289 14.35 -57.48 -31.18
N SER A 290 13.49 -56.50 -31.38
CA SER A 290 13.79 -55.11 -31.03
C SER A 290 13.95 -54.90 -29.52
N CYS A 291 13.41 -55.79 -28.70
CA CYS A 291 13.44 -55.68 -27.23
C CYS A 291 14.09 -56.88 -26.53
N HIS A 292 14.04 -58.08 -27.14
CA HIS A 292 14.52 -59.32 -26.55
C HIS A 292 15.61 -59.96 -27.39
N SER A 293 16.63 -60.51 -26.73
CA SER A 293 17.64 -61.32 -27.41
C SER A 293 17.06 -62.71 -27.74
N LYS A 294 17.27 -63.16 -28.99
CA LYS A 294 16.85 -64.50 -29.47
C LYS A 294 17.47 -65.65 -28.67
N SER A 295 18.66 -65.44 -28.08
CA SER A 295 19.44 -66.48 -27.41
C SER A 295 19.33 -66.46 -25.87
N SER A 296 18.80 -65.39 -25.29
CA SER A 296 18.64 -65.22 -23.84
C SER A 296 17.46 -64.31 -23.56
N TRP A 297 16.30 -64.92 -23.33
CA TRP A 297 15.05 -64.19 -23.09
C TRP A 297 15.03 -63.59 -21.68
N THR A 298 15.74 -62.48 -21.49
CA THR A 298 15.68 -61.68 -20.28
C THR A 298 14.58 -60.63 -20.38
N PRO A 299 13.98 -60.19 -19.25
CA PRO A 299 13.13 -59.01 -19.24
C PRO A 299 13.86 -57.85 -19.91
N ALA A 300 13.23 -57.23 -20.91
CA ALA A 300 13.79 -56.08 -21.60
C ALA A 300 13.89 -54.93 -20.59
N ILE A 301 15.12 -54.59 -20.17
CA ILE A 301 15.38 -53.46 -19.26
C ILE A 301 15.41 -52.12 -20.00
N LYS A 302 15.49 -52.16 -21.33
CA LYS A 302 15.44 -51.02 -22.23
C LYS A 302 14.50 -51.36 -23.37
N VAL A 303 13.56 -50.47 -23.64
CA VAL A 303 12.58 -50.62 -24.73
C VAL A 303 12.85 -49.55 -25.78
N ASP A 304 12.72 -49.92 -27.06
CA ASP A 304 12.66 -48.95 -28.15
C ASP A 304 11.24 -48.36 -28.18
N HIS A 305 11.14 -47.05 -28.00
CA HIS A 305 9.85 -46.36 -28.00
C HIS A 305 9.17 -46.35 -29.38
N ASN A 306 9.86 -46.68 -30.47
CA ASN A 306 9.25 -46.86 -31.78
C ASN A 306 8.44 -48.17 -31.89
N GLU A 307 8.71 -49.13 -31.00
CA GLU A 307 8.15 -50.48 -31.05
C GLU A 307 7.06 -50.72 -29.98
N VAL A 308 6.88 -49.76 -29.06
CA VAL A 308 5.81 -49.76 -28.05
C VAL A 308 4.58 -49.01 -28.57
N MET A 309 3.39 -49.49 -28.21
CA MET A 309 2.11 -48.93 -28.64
C MET A 309 1.35 -48.33 -27.46
N GLY A 310 0.73 -47.17 -27.68
CA GLY A 310 0.00 -46.42 -26.65
C GLY A 310 0.63 -45.05 -26.37
N SER A 311 0.03 -44.29 -25.48
CA SER A 311 0.58 -42.99 -25.06
C SER A 311 1.67 -43.17 -24.00
N CYS A 312 2.54 -42.17 -23.83
CA CYS A 312 3.54 -42.19 -22.76
C CYS A 312 2.90 -42.42 -21.38
N SER A 313 1.75 -41.78 -21.12
CA SER A 313 1.04 -41.85 -19.84
C SER A 313 0.46 -43.23 -19.52
N THR A 314 0.04 -44.00 -20.53
CA THR A 314 -0.50 -45.36 -20.34
C THR A 314 0.56 -46.35 -19.88
N CYS A 315 1.84 -46.09 -20.20
CA CYS A 315 2.97 -46.93 -19.79
C CYS A 315 3.72 -46.35 -18.57
N HIS A 316 3.98 -45.05 -18.54
CA HIS A 316 4.66 -44.34 -17.45
C HIS A 316 3.69 -43.93 -16.32
N ASN A 317 2.97 -44.91 -15.79
CA ASN A 317 1.95 -44.73 -14.74
C ASN A 317 2.44 -45.08 -13.32
N GLY A 318 3.74 -45.41 -13.17
CA GLY A 318 4.33 -45.82 -11.88
C GLY A 318 4.20 -47.31 -11.58
N THR A 319 3.38 -48.06 -12.34
CA THR A 319 3.19 -49.51 -12.20
C THR A 319 3.81 -50.29 -13.36
N ALA A 320 3.52 -49.92 -14.61
CA ALA A 320 4.03 -50.60 -15.81
C ALA A 320 5.46 -50.14 -16.17
N ALA A 321 5.72 -48.84 -16.03
CA ALA A 321 7.05 -48.24 -16.08
C ALA A 321 7.11 -47.08 -15.07
N ARG A 322 8.32 -46.58 -14.79
CA ARG A 322 8.53 -45.45 -13.89
C ARG A 322 7.71 -44.25 -14.35
N GLY A 323 6.76 -43.82 -13.54
CA GLY A 323 5.89 -42.68 -13.84
C GLY A 323 6.43 -41.35 -13.32
N LYS A 324 5.60 -40.31 -13.46
CA LYS A 324 5.85 -38.98 -12.87
C LYS A 324 6.02 -39.14 -11.35
N GLY A 325 7.22 -38.84 -10.83
CA GLY A 325 7.49 -38.92 -9.38
C GLY A 325 6.98 -37.69 -8.61
N ASN A 326 7.06 -37.71 -7.28
CA ASN A 326 6.48 -36.65 -6.43
C ASN A 326 7.13 -35.26 -6.60
N LYS A 327 8.32 -35.19 -7.21
CA LYS A 327 9.01 -33.94 -7.56
C LYS A 327 8.79 -33.50 -9.01
N HIS A 328 7.99 -34.25 -9.77
CA HIS A 328 7.65 -33.92 -11.15
C HIS A 328 6.61 -32.79 -11.15
N VAL A 329 6.84 -31.77 -11.98
CA VAL A 329 5.90 -30.67 -12.17
C VAL A 329 4.55 -31.19 -12.73
N SER A 330 3.42 -30.65 -12.29
CA SER A 330 2.13 -31.05 -12.88
C SER A 330 2.09 -30.60 -14.35
N THR A 331 1.81 -31.52 -15.27
CA THR A 331 1.82 -31.27 -16.71
C THR A 331 0.68 -32.00 -17.40
N THR A 332 0.37 -31.59 -18.63
CA THR A 332 -0.46 -32.35 -19.56
C THR A 332 0.14 -33.74 -19.83
N ASN A 333 -0.58 -34.56 -20.60
CA ASN A 333 -0.09 -35.88 -21.00
C ASN A 333 0.79 -35.86 -22.26
N ARG A 334 1.19 -34.68 -22.77
CA ARG A 334 2.13 -34.52 -23.91
C ARG A 334 3.57 -34.51 -23.39
N CYS A 335 4.10 -35.70 -23.13
CA CYS A 335 5.40 -35.87 -22.48
C CYS A 335 6.56 -35.43 -23.39
N GLU A 336 6.39 -35.62 -24.70
CA GLU A 336 7.29 -35.25 -25.79
C GLU A 336 7.57 -33.74 -25.89
N SER A 337 6.72 -32.90 -25.29
CA SER A 337 6.96 -31.46 -25.18
C SER A 337 8.11 -31.11 -24.23
N CYS A 338 8.52 -32.03 -23.35
CA CYS A 338 9.56 -31.79 -22.34
C CYS A 338 10.65 -32.86 -22.33
N HIS A 339 10.34 -34.09 -22.74
CA HIS A 339 11.26 -35.23 -22.69
C HIS A 339 11.45 -35.85 -24.07
N THR A 340 12.67 -36.26 -24.38
CA THR A 340 12.93 -37.07 -25.57
C THR A 340 12.59 -38.53 -25.29
N ASN A 341 12.23 -39.27 -26.34
CA ASN A 341 12.00 -40.72 -26.30
C ASN A 341 13.30 -41.54 -26.10
N THR A 342 14.48 -40.90 -26.09
CA THR A 342 15.79 -41.54 -25.98
C THR A 342 16.48 -41.35 -24.63
N SER A 343 16.12 -40.32 -23.84
CA SER A 343 16.68 -40.10 -22.51
C SER A 343 15.75 -39.26 -21.62
N TRP A 344 15.27 -39.87 -20.53
CA TRP A 344 14.53 -39.19 -19.47
C TRP A 344 15.50 -38.45 -18.54
N THR A 345 16.15 -37.40 -19.04
CA THR A 345 16.83 -36.43 -18.18
C THR A 345 15.81 -35.46 -17.59
N PRO A 346 16.06 -34.91 -16.39
CA PRO A 346 15.26 -33.81 -15.88
C PRO A 346 15.21 -32.70 -16.93
N ALA A 347 14.00 -32.36 -17.39
CA ALA A 347 13.82 -31.27 -18.33
C ALA A 347 14.32 -29.98 -17.67
N THR A 348 15.36 -29.38 -18.24
CA THR A 348 15.93 -28.12 -17.73
C THR A 348 15.16 -26.91 -18.24
N LYS A 349 14.30 -27.10 -19.24
CA LYS A 349 13.36 -26.13 -19.80
C LYS A 349 12.02 -26.81 -20.03
N VAL A 350 10.93 -26.11 -19.74
CA VAL A 350 9.56 -26.57 -19.93
C VAL A 350 8.78 -25.54 -20.75
N ASP A 351 7.85 -26.01 -21.59
CA ASP A 351 6.87 -25.15 -22.23
C ASP A 351 5.74 -24.86 -21.23
N HIS A 352 5.49 -23.58 -20.95
CA HIS A 352 4.47 -23.18 -20.00
C HIS A 352 3.03 -23.51 -20.47
N ASN A 353 2.82 -23.77 -21.76
CA ASN A 353 1.51 -24.25 -22.26
C ASN A 353 1.21 -25.71 -21.87
N GLU A 354 2.25 -26.47 -21.51
CA GLU A 354 2.16 -27.90 -21.22
C GLU A 354 2.26 -28.22 -19.72
N VAL A 355 2.53 -27.21 -18.88
CA VAL A 355 2.49 -27.32 -17.41
C VAL A 355 1.11 -26.91 -16.89
N LEU A 356 0.63 -27.58 -15.84
CA LEU A 356 -0.68 -27.37 -15.23
C LEU A 356 -0.51 -26.82 -13.81
N GLY A 357 -1.32 -25.81 -13.46
CA GLY A 357 -1.28 -25.14 -12.16
C GLY A 357 -0.90 -23.66 -12.28
N SER A 358 -0.92 -22.95 -11.15
CA SER A 358 -0.50 -21.55 -11.12
C SER A 358 1.02 -21.44 -10.96
N CYS A 359 1.60 -20.30 -11.37
CA CYS A 359 3.05 -20.07 -11.28
C CYS A 359 3.60 -20.39 -9.89
N ASN A 360 2.90 -20.00 -8.81
CA ASN A 360 3.34 -20.23 -7.42
C ASN A 360 3.37 -21.71 -7.03
N THR A 361 2.55 -22.56 -7.64
CA THR A 361 2.56 -24.01 -7.33
C THR A 361 3.83 -24.69 -7.84
N CYS A 362 4.43 -24.16 -8.91
CA CYS A 362 5.67 -24.66 -9.52
C CYS A 362 6.91 -23.87 -9.07
N HIS A 363 6.81 -22.54 -8.97
CA HIS A 363 7.88 -21.62 -8.54
C HIS A 363 7.80 -21.36 -7.03
N ASN A 364 7.92 -22.42 -6.24
CA ASN A 364 7.84 -22.40 -4.77
C ASN A 364 9.20 -22.51 -4.06
N GLY A 365 10.30 -22.48 -4.81
CA GLY A 365 11.66 -22.65 -4.28
C GLY A 365 12.11 -24.11 -4.11
N THR A 366 11.20 -25.08 -4.22
CA THR A 366 11.50 -26.52 -4.15
C THR A 366 11.48 -27.19 -5.53
N ILE A 367 10.47 -26.92 -6.35
CA ILE A 367 10.32 -27.49 -7.71
C ILE A 367 11.09 -26.65 -8.73
N ALA A 368 10.83 -25.34 -8.76
CA ALA A 368 11.58 -24.35 -9.53
C ALA A 368 11.88 -23.14 -8.64
N LYS A 369 12.87 -22.33 -9.06
CA LYS A 369 13.21 -21.08 -8.35
C LYS A 369 11.95 -20.24 -8.18
N GLY A 370 11.60 -19.96 -6.92
CA GLY A 370 10.44 -19.16 -6.56
C GLY A 370 10.75 -17.68 -6.46
N LYS A 371 9.77 -16.92 -5.95
CA LYS A 371 9.95 -15.54 -5.53
C LYS A 371 11.12 -15.47 -4.54
N THR A 372 12.12 -14.65 -4.83
CA THR A 372 13.21 -14.37 -3.88
C THR A 372 12.67 -13.58 -2.69
N ALA A 373 13.42 -13.53 -1.58
CA ALA A 373 13.02 -12.75 -0.41
C ALA A 373 12.80 -11.26 -0.74
N ASP A 374 13.54 -10.74 -1.73
CA ASP A 374 13.45 -9.36 -2.20
C ASP A 374 12.37 -9.14 -3.28
N HIS A 375 11.56 -10.16 -3.59
CA HIS A 375 10.48 -10.05 -4.56
C HIS A 375 9.31 -9.23 -4.00
N ILE A 376 8.75 -8.35 -4.84
CA ILE A 376 7.62 -7.48 -4.46
C ILE A 376 6.41 -8.33 -4.01
N PRO A 377 5.79 -8.06 -2.85
CA PRO A 377 4.60 -8.77 -2.40
C PRO A 377 3.45 -8.61 -3.40
N THR A 378 2.96 -9.71 -3.95
CA THR A 378 1.84 -9.69 -4.91
C THR A 378 1.09 -11.02 -4.92
N ASN A 379 -0.23 -10.92 -5.04
CA ASN A 379 -1.15 -12.03 -5.28
C ASN A 379 -1.59 -12.11 -6.75
N ALA A 380 -1.14 -11.18 -7.60
CA ALA A 380 -1.42 -11.21 -9.04
C ALA A 380 -0.73 -12.42 -9.70
N ASN A 381 -1.30 -12.89 -10.80
CA ASN A 381 -0.68 -13.93 -11.61
C ASN A 381 0.65 -13.42 -12.16
N CYS A 382 1.69 -14.27 -12.16
CA CYS A 382 3.05 -13.83 -12.49
C CYS A 382 3.19 -13.35 -13.94
N ASP A 383 2.39 -13.90 -14.86
CA ASP A 383 2.33 -13.52 -16.28
C ASP A 383 1.76 -12.12 -16.54
N SER A 384 1.13 -11.52 -15.53
CA SER A 384 0.69 -10.13 -15.60
C SER A 384 1.89 -9.19 -15.55
N CYS A 385 2.93 -9.53 -14.78
CA CYS A 385 4.13 -8.71 -14.60
C CYS A 385 5.31 -9.21 -15.45
N HIS A 386 5.44 -10.51 -15.64
CA HIS A 386 6.57 -11.14 -16.31
C HIS A 386 6.16 -11.72 -17.66
N SER A 387 7.02 -11.57 -18.66
CA SER A 387 6.89 -12.37 -19.89
C SER A 387 7.21 -13.83 -19.57
N THR A 388 6.28 -14.74 -19.85
CA THR A 388 6.44 -16.18 -19.62
C THR A 388 7.27 -16.88 -20.70
N ARG A 389 7.50 -16.21 -21.84
CA ARG A 389 8.27 -16.76 -22.98
C ARG A 389 9.77 -16.56 -22.85
N ALA A 390 10.17 -15.47 -22.21
CA ALA A 390 11.52 -15.20 -21.73
C ALA A 390 11.34 -14.45 -20.42
N TRP A 391 11.73 -15.06 -19.28
CA TRP A 391 11.51 -14.48 -17.96
C TRP A 391 12.33 -13.20 -17.81
N THR A 392 11.77 -12.10 -18.28
CA THR A 392 12.31 -10.77 -18.15
C THR A 392 11.80 -10.17 -16.84
N PRO A 393 12.62 -9.34 -16.16
CA PRO A 393 12.14 -8.53 -15.05
C PRO A 393 10.86 -7.79 -15.46
N ALA A 394 9.94 -7.64 -14.53
CA ALA A 394 8.69 -6.95 -14.79
C ALA A 394 8.97 -5.51 -15.24
N THR A 395 8.42 -5.11 -16.38
CA THR A 395 8.59 -3.77 -16.96
C THR A 395 7.33 -2.93 -16.89
N ASN A 396 6.23 -3.49 -16.38
CA ASN A 396 4.93 -2.85 -16.29
C ASN A 396 4.44 -2.73 -14.84
N HIS A 397 3.60 -1.72 -14.59
CA HIS A 397 2.87 -1.56 -13.34
C HIS A 397 1.52 -2.28 -13.45
N VAL A 398 1.46 -3.52 -12.98
CA VAL A 398 0.17 -4.21 -12.72
C VAL A 398 -0.16 -4.02 -11.25
N GLU A 399 -1.37 -3.54 -10.94
CA GLU A 399 -1.75 -3.07 -9.60
C GLU A 399 -1.27 -4.02 -8.48
N PRO A 400 -0.23 -3.63 -7.73
CA PRO A 400 0.12 -4.30 -6.49
C PRO A 400 -0.80 -3.76 -5.38
N LEU A 401 -1.11 -4.57 -4.38
CA LEU A 401 -1.76 -4.11 -3.13
C LEU A 401 -0.89 -3.13 -2.31
N ALA A 402 0.31 -2.79 -2.78
CA ALA A 402 1.31 -2.01 -2.06
C ALA A 402 1.48 -0.61 -2.66
N ALA A 403 1.63 0.39 -1.78
CA ALA A 403 1.82 1.79 -2.18
C ALA A 403 3.15 2.01 -2.93
N CYS A 404 3.17 2.92 -3.92
CA CYS A 404 4.30 3.09 -4.85
C CYS A 404 5.68 3.22 -4.16
N PHE A 405 5.76 3.93 -3.04
CA PHE A 405 7.00 4.19 -2.31
C PHE A 405 7.65 2.95 -1.71
N THR A 406 6.90 1.87 -1.48
CA THR A 406 7.49 0.62 -0.94
C THR A 406 8.42 -0.05 -1.95
N CYS A 407 8.21 0.21 -3.24
CA CYS A 407 9.04 -0.30 -4.32
C CYS A 407 9.96 0.79 -4.91
N HIS A 408 9.45 2.01 -5.07
CA HIS A 408 10.22 3.16 -5.56
C HIS A 408 10.98 3.87 -4.42
N ASN A 409 11.85 3.13 -3.74
CA ASN A 409 12.63 3.58 -2.59
C ASN A 409 14.12 3.85 -2.91
N GLY A 410 14.54 3.67 -4.17
CA GLY A 410 15.93 3.83 -4.60
C GLY A 410 16.76 2.54 -4.53
N SER A 411 16.32 1.52 -3.80
CA SER A 411 16.95 0.20 -3.74
C SER A 411 16.25 -0.81 -4.65
N ASN A 412 14.92 -0.94 -4.56
CA ASN A 412 14.15 -1.95 -5.28
C ASN A 412 13.76 -1.49 -6.70
N ALA A 413 13.47 -0.19 -6.83
CA ALA A 413 13.25 0.50 -8.09
C ALA A 413 13.67 1.96 -7.93
N ARG A 414 13.84 2.68 -9.05
CA ARG A 414 14.19 4.10 -9.04
C ARG A 414 13.18 4.88 -8.20
N GLY A 415 13.63 5.39 -7.05
CA GLY A 415 12.81 6.14 -6.12
C GLY A 415 12.88 7.64 -6.33
N LYS A 416 12.33 8.40 -5.38
CA LYS A 416 12.50 9.86 -5.30
C LYS A 416 13.99 10.15 -5.12
N GLY A 417 14.65 10.61 -6.19
CA GLY A 417 16.07 10.98 -6.15
C GLY A 417 16.32 12.21 -5.28
N ALA A 418 17.58 12.50 -4.95
CA ALA A 418 17.94 13.65 -4.10
C ALA A 418 17.47 15.02 -4.67
N THR A 419 17.24 15.10 -5.98
CA THR A 419 16.73 16.30 -6.67
C THR A 419 15.21 16.31 -6.82
N HIS A 420 14.50 15.30 -6.32
CA HIS A 420 13.05 15.21 -6.35
C HIS A 420 12.45 16.16 -5.32
N ILE A 421 11.37 16.87 -5.67
CA ILE A 421 10.64 17.74 -4.75
C ILE A 421 10.02 16.93 -3.60
N THR A 422 10.04 17.47 -2.38
CA THR A 422 9.43 16.80 -1.23
C THR A 422 7.92 16.74 -1.43
N THR A 423 7.37 15.53 -1.42
CA THR A 423 5.98 15.23 -1.82
C THR A 423 5.43 14.13 -0.92
N SER A 424 4.12 14.07 -0.81
CA SER A 424 3.38 12.95 -0.25
C SER A 424 3.72 11.65 -1.00
N ASN A 425 3.24 10.51 -0.49
CA ASN A 425 3.41 9.22 -1.14
C ASN A 425 2.29 8.89 -2.15
N THR A 426 1.47 9.87 -2.52
CA THR A 426 0.42 9.77 -3.55
C THR A 426 1.00 10.14 -4.92
N CYS A 427 1.87 9.28 -5.47
CA CYS A 427 2.67 9.62 -6.64
C CYS A 427 1.83 9.95 -7.89
N GLU A 428 0.65 9.34 -8.04
CA GLU A 428 -0.30 9.64 -9.12
C GLU A 428 -0.86 11.05 -9.13
N SER A 429 -0.76 11.76 -8.02
CA SER A 429 -1.11 13.18 -7.94
C SER A 429 -0.08 14.09 -8.62
N CYS A 430 1.07 13.54 -9.05
CA CYS A 430 2.15 14.27 -9.74
C CYS A 430 2.62 13.56 -11.03
N HIS A 431 2.38 12.26 -11.16
CA HIS A 431 2.86 11.44 -12.28
C HIS A 431 1.74 10.65 -12.93
N VAL A 432 1.78 10.56 -14.26
CA VAL A 432 0.90 9.65 -15.00
C VAL A 432 1.38 8.21 -14.78
N LYS A 433 0.56 7.37 -14.15
CA LYS A 433 0.92 5.98 -13.76
C LYS A 433 1.49 5.14 -14.91
N THR A 434 1.04 5.35 -16.15
CA THR A 434 1.39 4.53 -17.31
C THR A 434 2.65 4.95 -18.08
N ASP A 435 3.10 6.21 -17.92
CA ASP A 435 4.18 6.83 -18.72
C ASP A 435 5.25 7.49 -17.82
N TRP A 436 4.97 7.63 -16.53
CA TRP A 436 5.79 8.37 -15.56
C TRP A 436 6.22 9.77 -16.01
N LYS A 437 5.37 10.41 -16.83
CA LYS A 437 5.48 11.84 -17.15
C LYS A 437 4.87 12.67 -16.03
N LEU A 438 5.45 13.85 -15.82
CA LEU A 438 4.87 14.87 -14.96
C LEU A 438 3.49 15.26 -15.50
N ILE A 439 2.49 15.29 -14.63
CA ILE A 439 1.24 15.96 -14.97
C ILE A 439 1.50 17.49 -15.05
N PRO A 440 0.83 18.23 -15.94
CA PRO A 440 1.12 19.65 -16.17
C PRO A 440 0.82 20.57 -14.98
N LYS A 441 0.00 20.10 -14.03
CA LYS A 441 -0.45 20.86 -12.87
C LYS A 441 -0.32 20.01 -11.62
N VAL A 442 0.49 20.45 -10.67
CA VAL A 442 0.70 19.79 -9.38
C VAL A 442 -0.39 20.23 -8.40
N ASP A 443 -0.93 19.29 -7.64
CA ASP A 443 -1.80 19.57 -6.49
C ASP A 443 -0.94 20.02 -5.30
N HIS A 444 -1.22 21.21 -4.76
CA HIS A 444 -0.46 21.75 -3.64
C HIS A 444 -0.70 20.97 -2.33
N LEU A 445 -1.78 20.19 -2.21
CA LEU A 445 -2.01 19.30 -1.06
C LEU A 445 -1.02 18.12 -1.00
N GLU A 446 -0.35 17.82 -2.13
CA GLU A 446 0.47 16.63 -2.30
C GLU A 446 1.98 16.96 -2.29
N VAL A 447 2.34 18.24 -2.20
CA VAL A 447 3.71 18.73 -2.02
C VAL A 447 3.93 19.15 -0.56
N MET A 448 5.13 18.94 -0.06
CA MET A 448 5.49 19.28 1.32
C MET A 448 6.57 20.36 1.34
N GLY A 449 6.35 21.39 2.15
CA GLY A 449 7.24 22.54 2.25
C GLY A 449 6.45 23.84 2.22
N ASN A 450 7.14 24.96 2.39
CA ASN A 450 6.52 26.28 2.21
C ASN A 450 6.64 26.73 0.75
N CYS A 451 5.82 27.69 0.34
CA CYS A 451 5.77 28.19 -1.03
C CYS A 451 7.17 28.60 -1.53
N ALA A 452 7.96 29.29 -0.68
CA ALA A 452 9.29 29.78 -1.03
C ALA A 452 10.32 28.66 -1.28
N SER A 453 10.18 27.51 -0.62
CA SER A 453 11.10 26.38 -0.79
C SER A 453 11.03 25.77 -2.19
N CYS A 454 9.85 25.82 -2.84
CA CYS A 454 9.65 25.34 -4.21
C CYS A 454 9.63 26.47 -5.26
N HIS A 455 8.99 27.61 -4.96
CA HIS A 455 8.94 28.79 -5.81
C HIS A 455 10.17 29.70 -5.59
N ASN A 456 11.36 29.12 -5.78
CA ASN A 456 12.66 29.79 -5.59
C ASN A 456 13.31 30.26 -6.91
N GLY A 457 12.65 30.05 -8.05
CA GLY A 457 13.19 30.38 -9.37
C GLY A 457 14.02 29.27 -10.02
N THR A 458 14.38 28.21 -9.27
CA THR A 458 15.09 27.03 -9.78
C THR A 458 14.15 25.82 -9.91
N GLN A 459 13.37 25.50 -8.87
CA GLN A 459 12.44 24.36 -8.88
C GLN A 459 11.11 24.71 -9.56
N ALA A 460 10.54 25.86 -9.22
CA ALA A 460 9.38 26.44 -9.87
C ALA A 460 9.57 27.96 -10.01
N LYS A 461 8.77 28.60 -10.88
CA LYS A 461 8.78 30.07 -11.04
C LYS A 461 8.58 30.72 -9.68
N GLY A 462 9.57 31.45 -9.21
CA GLY A 462 9.58 32.11 -7.92
C GLY A 462 9.11 33.56 -7.96
N LYS A 463 9.32 34.26 -6.84
CA LYS A 463 9.15 35.71 -6.76
C LYS A 463 10.05 36.37 -7.82
N GLY A 464 9.45 36.93 -8.86
CA GLY A 464 10.17 37.65 -9.92
C GLY A 464 10.74 38.99 -9.44
N THR A 465 11.55 39.64 -10.26
CA THR A 465 12.17 40.95 -9.91
C THR A 465 11.15 42.08 -9.69
N LYS A 466 9.93 41.93 -10.20
CA LYS A 466 8.80 42.87 -9.99
C LYS A 466 7.93 42.51 -8.77
N HIS A 467 8.27 41.48 -8.02
CA HIS A 467 7.52 41.05 -6.85
C HIS A 467 7.79 42.00 -5.67
N ILE A 468 6.74 42.40 -4.95
CA ILE A 468 6.88 43.25 -3.76
C ILE A 468 7.60 42.52 -2.62
N ASN A 469 8.39 43.23 -1.83
CA ASN A 469 9.07 42.65 -0.69
C ASN A 469 8.02 42.18 0.35
N SER A 470 8.05 40.90 0.69
CA SER A 470 6.99 40.22 1.44
C SER A 470 7.55 38.99 2.14
N SER A 471 6.85 38.57 3.19
CA SER A 471 7.15 37.37 3.95
C SER A 471 7.08 36.10 3.08
N SER A 472 7.44 34.96 3.67
CA SER A 472 7.31 33.65 3.04
C SER A 472 5.89 33.08 3.05
N VAL A 473 4.91 33.78 3.64
CA VAL A 473 3.49 33.38 3.70
C VAL A 473 2.80 33.90 2.45
N CYS A 474 2.83 33.10 1.38
CA CYS A 474 2.38 33.56 0.06
C CYS A 474 0.85 33.55 -0.11
N ASP A 475 0.17 32.66 0.61
CA ASP A 475 -1.29 32.52 0.69
C ASP A 475 -2.00 33.71 1.33
N ALA A 476 -1.27 34.54 2.09
CA ALA A 476 -1.77 35.83 2.56
C ALA A 476 -2.04 36.85 1.42
N CYS A 477 -1.47 36.64 0.24
CA CYS A 477 -1.59 37.55 -0.91
C CYS A 477 -2.04 36.84 -2.20
N HIS A 478 -1.79 35.54 -2.33
CA HIS A 478 -2.09 34.75 -3.53
C HIS A 478 -3.06 33.63 -3.21
N VAL A 479 -3.93 33.30 -4.17
CA VAL A 479 -4.82 32.14 -4.06
C VAL A 479 -4.11 30.89 -4.60
N GLU A 480 -4.23 29.78 -3.86
CA GLU A 480 -3.52 28.52 -4.15
C GLU A 480 -3.90 27.89 -5.50
N SER A 481 -5.07 28.23 -6.04
CA SER A 481 -5.63 27.67 -7.26
C SER A 481 -5.09 28.30 -8.55
N ALA A 482 -4.57 29.53 -8.49
CA ALA A 482 -3.98 30.26 -9.61
C ALA A 482 -3.04 31.40 -9.17
N TRP A 483 -1.79 31.37 -9.64
CA TRP A 483 -0.83 32.48 -9.51
C TRP A 483 -1.19 33.63 -10.45
N VAL A 484 -2.21 34.39 -10.07
CA VAL A 484 -2.53 35.69 -10.65
C VAL A 484 -1.85 36.80 -9.85
N PRO A 485 -1.56 37.97 -10.46
CA PRO A 485 -1.09 39.13 -9.71
C PRO A 485 -2.02 39.40 -8.52
N ALA A 486 -1.45 39.50 -7.32
CA ALA A 486 -2.21 39.80 -6.12
C ALA A 486 -2.90 41.17 -6.29
N VAL A 487 -4.23 41.17 -6.29
CA VAL A 487 -5.05 42.40 -6.37
C VAL A 487 -5.26 43.03 -5.00
N THR A 488 -5.10 42.24 -3.94
CA THR A 488 -5.18 42.64 -2.53
C THR A 488 -4.00 42.02 -1.79
N VAL A 489 -3.43 42.75 -0.84
CA VAL A 489 -2.30 42.28 -0.02
C VAL A 489 -2.66 42.41 1.46
N ASP A 490 -2.29 41.42 2.25
CA ASP A 490 -2.31 41.52 3.71
C ASP A 490 -1.08 42.32 4.17
N HIS A 491 -1.33 43.46 4.81
CA HIS A 491 -0.26 44.35 5.28
C HIS A 491 0.60 43.73 6.39
N ASN A 492 0.14 42.69 7.09
CA ASN A 492 0.95 41.97 8.07
C ASN A 492 2.06 41.12 7.43
N HIS A 493 1.95 40.86 6.13
CA HIS A 493 2.82 39.93 5.40
C HIS A 493 3.66 40.63 4.31
N VAL A 494 3.61 41.97 4.22
CA VAL A 494 4.45 42.78 3.33
C VAL A 494 5.50 43.54 4.14
N ASN A 495 6.69 43.73 3.55
CA ASN A 495 7.83 44.35 4.24
C ASN A 495 8.19 45.68 3.56
N GLY A 496 8.17 46.78 4.31
CA GLY A 496 8.55 48.11 3.82
C GLY A 496 7.78 49.23 4.51
N THR A 497 8.08 50.47 4.14
CA THR A 497 7.28 51.64 4.57
C THR A 497 6.10 51.87 3.62
N CYS A 498 5.04 52.55 4.08
CA CYS A 498 3.87 52.85 3.25
C CYS A 498 4.27 53.47 1.90
N SER A 499 5.17 54.45 1.90
CA SER A 499 5.64 55.15 0.70
C SER A 499 6.48 54.28 -0.24
N SER A 500 7.15 53.24 0.27
CA SER A 500 7.94 52.34 -0.57
C SER A 500 7.07 51.51 -1.52
N CYS A 501 5.80 51.28 -1.15
CA CYS A 501 4.82 50.55 -1.97
C CYS A 501 3.74 51.48 -2.56
N HIS A 502 3.22 52.45 -1.79
CA HIS A 502 2.22 53.44 -2.23
C HIS A 502 2.88 54.64 -2.92
N ASN A 503 3.64 54.37 -3.98
CA ASN A 503 4.40 55.36 -4.76
C ASN A 503 3.75 55.71 -6.12
N GLY A 504 2.56 55.16 -6.42
CA GLY A 504 1.86 55.37 -7.69
C GLY A 504 2.28 54.43 -8.82
N THR A 505 3.39 53.70 -8.67
CA THR A 505 3.82 52.66 -9.62
C THR A 505 3.55 51.24 -9.09
N THR A 506 3.87 50.98 -7.81
CA THR A 506 3.67 49.65 -7.19
C THR A 506 2.25 49.47 -6.66
N ALA A 507 1.74 50.46 -5.91
CA ALA A 507 0.36 50.57 -5.49
C ALA A 507 -0.11 52.03 -5.64
N LYS A 508 -1.43 52.26 -5.58
CA LYS A 508 -1.99 53.62 -5.57
C LYS A 508 -1.32 54.43 -4.46
N GLY A 509 -0.64 55.50 -4.84
CA GLY A 509 0.14 56.33 -3.92
C GLY A 509 -0.48 57.69 -3.66
N LYS A 510 0.29 58.56 -3.00
CA LYS A 510 -0.04 59.98 -2.89
C LYS A 510 -0.13 60.59 -4.29
N GLY A 511 -1.35 60.81 -4.77
CA GLY A 511 -1.60 61.43 -6.07
C GLY A 511 -1.38 62.94 -6.03
N ALA A 512 -1.36 63.60 -7.20
CA ALA A 512 -1.13 65.05 -7.29
C ALA A 512 -2.15 65.93 -6.52
N LYS A 513 -3.32 65.38 -6.19
CA LYS A 513 -4.36 66.07 -5.39
C LYS A 513 -4.25 65.80 -3.88
N HIS A 514 -3.25 65.02 -3.45
CA HIS A 514 -3.01 64.72 -2.05
C HIS A 514 -2.31 65.91 -1.37
N ILE A 515 -2.65 66.18 -0.12
CA ILE A 515 -1.97 67.22 0.68
C ILE A 515 -0.54 66.80 1.01
N GLN A 516 0.40 67.75 1.04
CA GLN A 516 1.79 67.44 1.38
C GLN A 516 1.87 67.02 2.85
N SER A 517 2.54 65.89 3.10
CA SER A 517 2.53 65.19 4.39
C SER A 517 3.75 64.30 4.56
N THR A 518 4.07 63.99 5.81
CA THR A 518 5.10 63.01 6.20
C THR A 518 4.73 61.59 5.74
N ASN A 519 5.61 60.61 6.01
CA ASN A 519 5.35 59.21 5.69
C ASN A 519 4.60 58.44 6.81
N VAL A 520 3.99 59.14 7.77
CA VAL A 520 3.12 58.54 8.79
C VAL A 520 1.67 58.55 8.31
N CYS A 521 1.33 57.60 7.44
CA CYS A 521 0.03 57.61 6.75
C CYS A 521 -1.14 57.28 7.68
N GLU A 522 -0.90 56.42 8.67
CA GLU A 522 -1.85 55.98 9.68
C GLU A 522 -2.31 57.10 10.62
N ALA A 523 -1.60 58.23 10.68
CA ALA A 523 -2.04 59.41 11.41
C ALA A 523 -3.31 60.04 10.80
N CYS A 524 -3.55 59.82 9.50
CA CYS A 524 -4.70 60.37 8.78
C CYS A 524 -5.63 59.29 8.21
N HIS A 525 -5.08 58.15 7.80
CA HIS A 525 -5.82 57.09 7.10
C HIS A 525 -5.97 55.83 7.95
N SER A 526 -7.17 55.25 7.94
CA SER A 526 -7.36 53.89 8.44
C SER A 526 -6.65 52.89 7.53
N THR A 527 -5.80 52.04 8.11
CA THR A 527 -5.05 51.00 7.38
C THR A 527 -5.90 49.76 7.06
N GLN A 528 -7.05 49.60 7.72
CA GLN A 528 -8.00 48.50 7.48
C GLN A 528 -8.93 48.77 6.27
N GLY A 529 -9.09 50.03 5.90
CA GLY A 529 -9.87 50.46 4.74
C GLY A 529 -9.49 51.88 4.40
N TRP A 530 -8.79 52.07 3.28
CA TRP A 530 -8.23 53.36 2.91
C TRP A 530 -9.33 54.34 2.50
N THR A 531 -9.93 54.99 3.49
CA THR A 531 -10.93 56.04 3.29
C THR A 531 -10.25 57.41 3.22
N PRO A 532 -10.78 58.35 2.42
CA PRO A 532 -10.34 59.75 2.47
C PRO A 532 -10.40 60.27 3.91
N ALA A 533 -9.28 60.80 4.39
CA ALA A 533 -9.20 61.38 5.72
C ALA A 533 -10.11 62.62 5.78
N THR A 534 -11.05 62.65 6.72
CA THR A 534 -11.92 63.82 6.96
C THR A 534 -11.32 64.80 7.97
N ARG A 535 -10.23 64.39 8.65
CA ARG A 535 -9.42 65.18 9.58
C ARG A 535 -7.96 64.85 9.35
N VAL A 536 -7.10 65.84 9.62
CA VAL A 536 -5.64 65.73 9.47
C VAL A 536 -4.97 66.10 10.77
N ASP A 537 -3.87 65.41 11.08
CA ASP A 537 -2.95 65.84 12.14
C ASP A 537 -2.02 66.91 11.59
N HIS A 538 -2.01 68.09 12.23
CA HIS A 538 -1.18 69.21 11.80
C HIS A 538 0.33 68.95 11.98
N ASN A 539 0.72 67.98 12.81
CA ASN A 539 2.13 67.58 12.96
C ASN A 539 2.64 66.77 11.76
N GLU A 540 1.73 66.14 11.01
CA GLU A 540 2.07 65.21 9.93
C GLU A 540 1.85 65.81 8.52
N VAL A 541 1.32 67.04 8.44
CA VAL A 541 1.21 67.81 7.18
C VAL A 541 2.37 68.78 7.03
N THR A 542 2.81 68.99 5.79
CA THR A 542 3.95 69.86 5.48
C THR A 542 3.54 71.01 4.57
N GLY A 543 3.99 72.22 4.87
CA GLY A 543 3.62 73.44 4.13
C GLY A 543 3.03 74.52 5.04
N SER A 544 2.81 75.72 4.50
CA SER A 544 2.20 76.82 5.26
C SER A 544 0.69 76.68 5.33
N CYS A 545 0.07 77.18 6.41
CA CYS A 545 -1.37 77.07 6.65
C CYS A 545 -2.22 77.51 5.43
N SER A 546 -1.81 78.60 4.77
CA SER A 546 -2.52 79.18 3.61
C SER A 546 -2.52 78.32 2.37
N THR A 547 -1.55 77.41 2.21
CA THR A 547 -1.52 76.48 1.07
C THR A 547 -2.67 75.47 1.13
N CYS A 548 -3.12 75.11 2.34
CA CYS A 548 -4.22 74.18 2.56
C CYS A 548 -5.53 74.91 2.90
N HIS A 549 -5.50 75.94 3.74
CA HIS A 549 -6.64 76.77 4.11
C HIS A 549 -6.91 77.87 3.08
N ASN A 550 -7.19 77.45 1.85
CA ASN A 550 -7.39 78.31 0.67
C ASN A 550 -8.86 78.39 0.21
N GLY A 551 -9.79 77.75 0.93
CA GLY A 551 -11.21 77.69 0.59
C GLY A 551 -11.59 76.56 -0.40
N THR A 552 -10.62 75.89 -1.00
CA THR A 552 -10.82 74.72 -1.88
C THR A 552 -10.39 73.42 -1.20
N THR A 553 -9.18 73.38 -0.62
CA THR A 553 -8.63 72.19 0.05
C THR A 553 -9.14 72.05 1.49
N ALA A 554 -9.13 73.15 2.24
CA ALA A 554 -9.72 73.28 3.56
C ALA A 554 -10.32 74.68 3.71
N THR A 555 -11.19 74.87 4.71
CA THR A 555 -11.80 76.16 5.00
C THR A 555 -10.73 77.24 5.15
N GLY A 556 -10.77 78.26 4.28
CA GLY A 556 -9.79 79.33 4.25
C GLY A 556 -10.20 80.57 5.02
N LYS A 557 -9.40 81.62 4.90
CA LYS A 557 -9.75 82.97 5.39
C LYS A 557 -11.07 83.40 4.76
N THR A 558 -12.07 83.74 5.58
CA THR A 558 -13.34 84.31 5.10
C THR A 558 -13.12 85.68 4.46
N ALA A 559 -14.03 86.13 3.60
CA ALA A 559 -13.93 87.47 2.98
C ALA A 559 -13.79 88.62 4.00
N ASN A 560 -14.35 88.46 5.21
CA ASN A 560 -14.28 89.44 6.29
C ASN A 560 -13.06 89.27 7.21
N HIS A 561 -12.08 88.43 6.83
CA HIS A 561 -10.87 88.21 7.61
C HIS A 561 -9.92 89.41 7.49
N ILE A 562 -9.33 89.83 8.61
CA ILE A 562 -8.35 90.92 8.66
C ILE A 562 -7.12 90.54 7.84
N GLN A 563 -6.69 91.40 6.92
CA GLN A 563 -5.55 91.09 6.05
C GLN A 563 -4.27 90.94 6.89
N THR A 564 -3.57 89.83 6.71
CA THR A 564 -2.33 89.53 7.44
C THR A 564 -1.44 88.61 6.61
N THR A 565 -0.14 88.90 6.63
CA THR A 565 0.94 88.09 6.06
C THR A 565 1.65 87.24 7.12
N SER A 566 1.34 87.45 8.40
CA SER A 566 1.88 86.67 9.51
C SER A 566 1.33 85.24 9.52
N ASP A 567 2.10 84.32 10.11
CA ASP A 567 1.66 82.94 10.30
C ASP A 567 0.39 82.89 11.16
N CYS A 568 -0.53 81.99 10.80
CA CYS A 568 -1.85 81.94 11.43
C CYS A 568 -1.78 81.66 12.94
N GLY A 569 -0.77 80.90 13.39
CA GLY A 569 -0.53 80.58 14.80
C GLY A 569 -0.14 81.78 15.68
N VAL A 570 0.18 82.92 15.07
CA VAL A 570 0.45 84.18 15.78
C VAL A 570 -0.84 84.75 16.39
N CYS A 571 -1.95 84.60 15.68
CA CYS A 571 -3.25 85.14 16.10
C CYS A 571 -4.21 84.04 16.59
N HIS A 572 -4.10 82.83 16.06
CA HIS A 572 -4.99 81.72 16.36
C HIS A 572 -4.28 80.62 17.16
N SER A 573 -4.99 80.01 18.11
CA SER A 573 -4.57 78.71 18.63
C SER A 573 -4.77 77.66 17.55
N THR A 574 -3.70 76.95 17.18
CA THR A 574 -3.75 75.94 16.11
C THR A 574 -4.16 74.55 16.61
N GLN A 575 -4.11 74.31 17.93
CA GLN A 575 -4.51 73.04 18.54
C GLN A 575 -6.04 72.93 18.72
N ALA A 576 -6.68 74.05 19.02
CA ALA A 576 -8.13 74.23 18.95
C ALA A 576 -8.35 75.58 18.28
N TRP A 577 -8.84 75.58 17.03
CA TRP A 577 -9.00 76.81 16.25
C TRP A 577 -9.98 77.77 16.93
N THR A 578 -9.44 78.68 17.74
CA THR A 578 -10.18 79.73 18.41
C THR A 578 -10.04 81.04 17.62
N PRO A 579 -11.06 81.92 17.65
CA PRO A 579 -10.93 83.28 17.14
C PRO A 579 -9.71 83.98 17.74
N ALA A 580 -9.10 84.89 16.97
CA ALA A 580 -7.97 85.66 17.45
C ALA A 580 -8.38 86.53 18.66
N THR A 581 -7.56 86.54 19.70
CA THR A 581 -7.83 87.26 20.97
C THR A 581 -6.77 88.29 21.32
N ASN A 582 -5.71 88.40 20.51
CA ASN A 582 -4.59 89.30 20.73
C ASN A 582 -4.49 90.36 19.62
N HIS A 583 -3.96 91.52 19.97
CA HIS A 583 -3.49 92.52 19.01
C HIS A 583 -2.02 92.23 18.74
N VAL A 584 -1.69 91.80 17.52
CA VAL A 584 -0.30 91.61 17.09
C VAL A 584 -0.04 92.60 15.96
N GLU A 585 0.78 93.60 16.24
CA GLU A 585 1.22 94.63 15.29
C GLU A 585 1.98 94.01 14.11
N PRO A 586 1.95 94.61 12.89
CA PRO A 586 1.52 95.98 12.63
C PRO A 586 0.49 96.09 11.49
N LEU A 587 -0.77 96.45 11.73
CA LEU A 587 -1.66 96.82 10.62
C LEU A 587 -2.77 97.79 11.05
N ALA A 588 -2.59 99.04 10.59
CA ALA A 588 -3.56 100.13 10.48
C ALA A 588 -3.97 100.86 11.79
N ALA A 589 -4.30 102.15 11.66
CA ALA A 589 -4.78 102.98 12.77
C ALA A 589 -6.02 102.36 13.42
N CYS A 590 -6.16 102.44 14.75
CA CYS A 590 -7.21 101.74 15.51
C CYS A 590 -8.61 101.93 14.91
N ILE A 591 -8.93 103.14 14.43
CA ILE A 591 -10.24 103.51 13.87
C ILE A 591 -10.62 102.71 12.61
N THR A 592 -9.64 102.19 11.88
CA THR A 592 -9.91 101.38 10.67
C THR A 592 -10.60 100.06 11.02
N CYS A 593 -10.32 99.52 12.21
CA CYS A 593 -10.96 98.32 12.75
C CYS A 593 -12.06 98.67 13.77
N HIS A 594 -11.82 99.62 14.67
CA HIS A 594 -12.77 100.07 15.70
C HIS A 594 -13.76 101.11 15.15
N ASN A 595 -14.45 100.75 14.07
CA ASN A 595 -15.44 101.59 13.37
C ASN A 595 -16.90 101.23 13.68
N GLY A 596 -17.14 100.23 14.54
CA GLY A 596 -18.47 99.72 14.87
C GLY A 596 -18.99 98.60 13.96
N SER A 597 -18.33 98.35 12.82
CA SER A 597 -18.63 97.24 11.89
C SER A 597 -17.62 96.10 12.04
N THR A 598 -16.32 96.40 11.97
CA THR A 598 -15.24 95.40 12.07
C THR A 598 -14.95 95.01 13.52
N ALA A 599 -14.87 96.00 14.41
CA ALA A 599 -14.74 95.85 15.85
C ALA A 599 -15.48 96.99 16.55
N ARG A 600 -15.77 96.82 17.85
CA ARG A 600 -16.49 97.83 18.65
C ARG A 600 -15.74 99.16 18.62
N GLY A 601 -16.37 100.18 18.03
CA GLY A 601 -15.81 101.52 17.92
C GLY A 601 -16.22 102.48 19.05
N LYS A 602 -15.93 103.77 18.84
CA LYS A 602 -16.44 104.85 19.71
C LYS A 602 -17.98 104.82 19.69
N GLY A 603 -18.59 104.50 20.83
CA GLY A 603 -20.05 104.45 20.97
C GLY A 603 -20.69 105.84 21.04
N THR A 604 -22.02 105.91 20.97
CA THR A 604 -22.78 107.18 21.06
C THR A 604 -22.64 107.89 22.42
N THR A 605 -22.26 107.15 23.46
CA THR A 605 -21.99 107.69 24.81
C THR A 605 -20.51 108.07 25.01
N HIS A 606 -19.66 107.93 23.99
CA HIS A 606 -18.26 108.32 24.05
C HIS A 606 -18.15 109.84 23.89
N VAL A 607 -17.32 110.48 24.72
CA VAL A 607 -17.04 111.92 24.60
C VAL A 607 -16.42 112.24 23.23
N THR A 608 -16.70 113.39 22.63
CA THR A 608 -16.10 113.72 21.34
C THR A 608 -14.59 113.97 21.52
N THR A 609 -13.75 113.19 20.83
CA THR A 609 -12.28 113.25 20.95
C THR A 609 -11.60 113.18 19.59
N SER A 610 -10.30 113.50 19.56
CA SER A 610 -9.40 113.21 18.45
C SER A 610 -9.35 111.70 18.12
N ASN A 611 -8.74 111.33 16.99
CA ASN A 611 -8.54 109.93 16.60
C ASN A 611 -7.24 109.31 17.13
N VAL A 612 -6.59 109.94 18.11
CA VAL A 612 -5.43 109.40 18.81
C VAL A 612 -5.92 108.62 20.03
N CYS A 613 -6.27 107.35 19.82
CA CYS A 613 -6.88 106.53 20.87
C CYS A 613 -5.91 106.25 22.02
N GLU A 614 -4.62 106.10 21.74
CA GLU A 614 -3.57 105.80 22.71
C GLU A 614 -3.29 106.96 23.68
N ALA A 615 -3.70 108.18 23.33
CA ALA A 615 -3.61 109.33 24.24
C ALA A 615 -4.52 109.18 25.47
N CYS A 616 -5.57 108.37 25.35
CA CYS A 616 -6.56 108.14 26.41
C CYS A 616 -6.59 106.67 26.87
N HIS A 617 -6.45 105.71 25.97
CA HIS A 617 -6.62 104.28 26.25
C HIS A 617 -5.30 103.51 26.13
N SER A 618 -5.08 102.55 27.04
CA SER A 618 -4.00 101.58 26.91
C SER A 618 -4.33 100.55 25.82
N SER A 619 -3.37 100.29 24.92
CA SER A 619 -3.50 99.29 23.85
C SER A 619 -3.50 97.84 24.36
N SER A 620 -3.01 97.60 25.57
CA SER A 620 -2.96 96.26 26.18
C SER A 620 -4.16 95.95 27.09
N THR A 621 -4.79 96.99 27.66
CA THR A 621 -5.87 96.86 28.65
C THR A 621 -6.86 98.02 28.51
N TRP A 622 -7.94 97.78 27.77
CA TRP A 622 -8.93 98.81 27.49
C TRP A 622 -9.81 99.10 28.71
N THR A 623 -9.40 100.05 29.55
CA THR A 623 -10.15 100.50 30.73
C THR A 623 -10.81 101.86 30.50
N PRO A 624 -11.96 102.14 31.16
CA PRO A 624 -12.55 103.48 31.16
C PRO A 624 -11.55 104.52 31.68
N VAL A 625 -11.48 105.66 30.98
CA VAL A 625 -10.55 106.74 31.26
C VAL A 625 -11.14 107.65 32.32
N VAL A 626 -10.41 107.88 33.41
CA VAL A 626 -10.85 108.72 34.55
C VAL A 626 -10.23 110.12 34.53
N LYS A 627 -9.24 110.35 33.67
CA LYS A 627 -8.58 111.64 33.46
C LYS A 627 -8.27 111.80 31.98
N VAL A 628 -8.68 112.92 31.40
CA VAL A 628 -8.45 113.24 29.98
C VAL A 628 -7.42 114.36 29.85
N ASP A 629 -6.67 114.33 28.75
CA ASP A 629 -5.95 115.51 28.28
C ASP A 629 -6.95 116.43 27.57
N HIS A 630 -7.03 117.70 28.01
CA HIS A 630 -7.95 118.67 27.42
C HIS A 630 -7.58 119.03 25.96
N ASN A 631 -6.36 118.72 25.50
CA ASN A 631 -5.97 118.88 24.09
C ASN A 631 -6.60 117.82 23.17
N GLU A 632 -7.02 116.68 23.72
CA GLU A 632 -7.50 115.53 22.94
C GLU A 632 -9.04 115.40 22.94
N VAL A 633 -9.72 116.22 23.75
CA VAL A 633 -11.19 116.32 23.80
C VAL A 633 -11.69 117.51 22.99
N LEU A 634 -12.84 117.37 22.36
CA LEU A 634 -13.44 118.39 21.50
C LEU A 634 -14.78 118.85 22.10
N GLY A 635 -14.99 120.16 22.21
CA GLY A 635 -16.22 120.76 22.75
C GLY A 635 -15.94 121.98 23.62
N SER A 636 -16.99 122.62 24.12
CA SER A 636 -16.84 123.71 25.11
C SER A 636 -16.74 123.12 26.53
N CYS A 637 -16.20 123.88 27.49
CA CYS A 637 -16.11 123.42 28.87
C CYS A 637 -17.48 122.95 29.41
N PHE A 638 -18.55 123.67 29.07
CA PHE A 638 -19.91 123.39 29.53
C PHE A 638 -20.51 122.12 28.92
N THR A 639 -20.13 121.73 27.69
CA THR A 639 -20.67 120.49 27.11
C THR A 639 -20.19 119.25 27.85
N CYS A 640 -19.05 119.33 28.55
CA CYS A 640 -18.52 118.24 29.38
C CYS A 640 -18.75 118.46 30.88
N HIS A 641 -18.55 119.67 31.41
CA HIS A 641 -18.72 120.01 32.82
C HIS A 641 -20.16 120.40 33.17
N ASN A 642 -21.09 119.51 32.83
CA ASN A 642 -22.54 119.69 32.99
C ASN A 642 -23.11 118.95 34.23
N GLY A 643 -22.26 118.26 35.00
CA GLY A 643 -22.67 117.47 36.16
C GLY A 643 -23.00 116.00 35.86
N THR A 644 -23.13 115.60 34.58
CA THR A 644 -23.34 114.21 34.16
C THR A 644 -22.09 113.60 33.51
N THR A 645 -21.47 114.30 32.56
CA THR A 645 -20.25 113.84 31.87
C THR A 645 -18.99 114.10 32.72
N ALA A 646 -18.89 115.28 33.32
CA ALA A 646 -17.86 115.66 34.27
C ALA A 646 -18.45 116.62 35.32
N LYS A 647 -17.74 116.79 36.45
CA LYS A 647 -18.18 117.70 37.53
C LYS A 647 -18.36 119.13 37.00
N GLY A 648 -19.54 119.71 37.17
CA GLY A 648 -19.87 121.07 36.74
C GLY A 648 -19.72 122.13 37.83
N LYS A 649 -20.21 123.36 37.54
CA LYS A 649 -20.32 124.44 38.53
C LYS A 649 -21.18 123.97 39.71
N ASN A 650 -20.69 124.13 40.94
CA ASN A 650 -21.48 123.79 42.14
C ASN A 650 -22.47 124.92 42.49
N ALA A 651 -23.39 124.65 43.41
CA ALA A 651 -24.43 125.62 43.80
C ALA A 651 -23.88 126.89 44.50
N ALA A 652 -22.67 126.84 45.05
CA ALA A 652 -22.00 127.98 45.68
C ALA A 652 -21.19 128.83 44.69
N HIS A 653 -21.15 128.44 43.42
CA HIS A 653 -20.42 129.16 42.38
C HIS A 653 -21.13 130.47 42.04
N ALA A 654 -20.38 131.56 41.90
CA ALA A 654 -20.93 132.85 41.47
C ALA A 654 -21.62 132.72 40.10
N ASN A 655 -22.67 133.50 39.86
CA ASN A 655 -23.29 133.52 38.53
C ASN A 655 -22.33 134.19 37.54
N THR A 656 -21.77 133.41 36.62
CA THR A 656 -20.76 133.87 35.65
C THR A 656 -21.09 133.41 34.24
N SER A 657 -20.42 134.01 33.25
CA SER A 657 -20.41 133.54 31.87
C SER A 657 -19.87 132.09 31.75
N ASN A 658 -19.88 131.54 30.53
CA ASN A 658 -19.32 130.23 30.22
C ASN A 658 -17.83 130.27 29.81
N THR A 659 -17.15 131.39 30.05
CA THR A 659 -15.71 131.58 29.80
C THR A 659 -14.91 131.17 31.05
N CYS A 660 -14.81 129.86 31.30
CA CYS A 660 -14.25 129.33 32.55
C CYS A 660 -12.76 129.67 32.76
N ASP A 661 -12.00 129.75 31.67
CA ASP A 661 -10.57 130.07 31.64
C ASP A 661 -10.26 131.53 32.00
N ALA A 662 -11.25 132.43 31.98
CA ALA A 662 -11.12 133.78 32.52
C ALA A 662 -10.87 133.81 34.04
N CYS A 663 -11.30 132.76 34.75
CA CYS A 663 -11.20 132.67 36.22
C CYS A 663 -10.40 131.44 36.69
N HIS A 664 -10.33 130.36 35.91
CA HIS A 664 -9.71 129.09 36.30
C HIS A 664 -8.54 128.70 35.40
N SER A 665 -7.51 128.09 35.98
CA SER A 665 -6.49 127.36 35.20
C SER A 665 -7.05 126.02 34.73
N THR A 666 -7.09 125.81 33.41
CA THR A 666 -7.69 124.62 32.79
C THR A 666 -6.81 123.37 32.87
N ASN A 667 -5.49 123.53 32.97
CA ASN A 667 -4.55 122.41 33.08
C ASN A 667 -4.31 121.95 34.53
N SER A 668 -4.66 122.77 35.51
CA SER A 668 -4.57 122.44 36.94
C SER A 668 -5.67 123.18 37.68
N TRP A 669 -6.87 122.60 37.66
CA TRP A 669 -8.07 123.21 38.20
C TRP A 669 -7.89 123.61 39.67
N SER A 670 -7.86 124.92 39.91
CA SER A 670 -7.69 125.53 41.24
C SER A 670 -8.80 126.55 41.50
N PRO A 671 -9.12 126.85 42.78
CA PRO A 671 -10.05 127.91 43.12
C PRO A 671 -9.60 129.25 42.51
N ALA A 672 -10.54 130.00 41.93
CA ALA A 672 -10.25 131.31 41.34
C ALA A 672 -9.71 132.26 42.42
N THR A 673 -8.50 132.79 42.22
CA THR A 673 -7.87 133.76 43.13
C THR A 673 -8.17 135.21 42.75
N ARG A 674 -8.69 135.43 41.53
CA ARG A 674 -9.10 136.72 41.01
C ARG A 674 -10.37 136.54 40.18
N VAL A 675 -11.32 137.45 40.32
CA VAL A 675 -12.56 137.48 39.54
C VAL A 675 -12.50 138.66 38.58
N ASP A 676 -12.79 138.40 37.30
CA ASP A 676 -13.04 139.47 36.33
C ASP A 676 -14.51 139.89 36.40
N HIS A 677 -14.76 141.14 36.77
CA HIS A 677 -16.13 141.66 36.92
C HIS A 677 -16.86 141.83 35.57
N ASN A 678 -16.19 141.69 34.43
CA ASN A 678 -16.86 141.63 33.12
C ASN A 678 -17.51 140.26 32.85
N GLU A 679 -17.06 139.21 33.54
CA GLU A 679 -17.52 137.84 33.34
C GLU A 679 -18.53 137.37 34.42
N VAL A 680 -18.89 138.25 35.36
CA VAL A 680 -19.92 137.99 36.38
C VAL A 680 -21.28 138.55 35.95
N ASN A 681 -22.34 137.78 36.20
CA ASN A 681 -23.71 138.13 35.83
C ASN A 681 -24.54 138.43 37.08
N GLY A 682 -24.82 139.71 37.36
CA GLY A 682 -25.64 140.11 38.51
C GLY A 682 -25.38 141.54 38.96
N THR A 683 -26.03 141.96 40.05
CA THR A 683 -25.74 143.25 40.70
C THR A 683 -24.61 143.09 41.71
N CYS A 684 -23.90 144.19 42.04
CA CYS A 684 -22.85 144.18 43.06
C CYS A 684 -23.33 143.52 44.36
N SER A 685 -24.52 143.88 44.83
CA SER A 685 -25.12 143.34 46.05
C SER A 685 -25.49 141.86 45.98
N SER A 686 -25.78 141.32 44.80
CA SER A 686 -26.05 139.88 44.67
C SER A 686 -24.82 139.00 44.93
N CYS A 687 -23.61 139.54 44.72
CA CYS A 687 -22.36 138.83 44.97
C CYS A 687 -21.71 139.31 46.30
N HIS A 688 -21.71 140.61 46.57
CA HIS A 688 -21.18 141.19 47.80
C HIS A 688 -22.22 141.20 48.93
N ASN A 689 -22.70 140.01 49.29
CA ASN A 689 -23.72 139.79 50.33
C ASN A 689 -23.15 139.20 51.63
N GLY A 690 -21.82 139.00 51.72
CA GLY A 690 -21.15 138.36 52.85
C GLY A 690 -21.07 136.84 52.77
N THR A 691 -21.76 136.19 51.82
CA THR A 691 -21.71 134.73 51.59
C THR A 691 -20.85 134.37 50.36
N ILE A 692 -21.04 135.06 49.23
CA ILE A 692 -20.28 134.82 47.99
C ILE A 692 -18.98 135.65 47.98
N ALA A 693 -19.10 136.95 48.27
CA ALA A 693 -17.98 137.86 48.47
C ALA A 693 -18.26 138.79 49.66
N LYS A 694 -17.21 139.44 50.17
CA LYS A 694 -17.31 140.40 51.29
C LYS A 694 -18.33 141.50 50.98
N GLY A 695 -19.30 141.70 51.86
CA GLY A 695 -20.34 142.72 51.70
C GLY A 695 -19.91 144.14 52.09
N ALA A 696 -20.79 145.11 51.84
CA ALA A 696 -20.59 146.49 52.25
C ALA A 696 -20.45 146.61 53.79
N PRO A 697 -19.56 147.49 54.31
CA PRO A 697 -19.45 147.73 55.74
C PRO A 697 -20.75 148.35 56.29
N ASN A 698 -20.98 148.31 57.60
CA ASN A 698 -22.14 148.92 58.27
C ASN A 698 -21.65 149.89 59.35
N PRO A 699 -22.09 151.17 59.38
CA PRO A 699 -23.08 151.81 58.50
C PRO A 699 -22.54 152.16 57.10
N HIS A 700 -23.39 152.05 56.06
CA HIS A 700 -23.10 152.43 54.68
C HIS A 700 -24.37 152.87 53.94
N TYR A 701 -24.26 153.89 53.09
CA TYR A 701 -25.37 154.44 52.30
C TYR A 701 -25.94 153.40 51.33
N SER A 702 -27.27 153.26 51.26
CA SER A 702 -27.92 152.30 50.35
C SER A 702 -28.06 152.87 48.94
N SER A 703 -27.04 152.70 48.10
CA SER A 703 -27.12 152.92 46.65
C SER A 703 -27.13 151.59 45.91
N THR A 704 -27.98 151.46 44.88
CA THR A 704 -27.96 150.31 43.95
C THR A 704 -26.85 150.41 42.91
N GLN A 705 -26.18 151.56 42.79
CA GLN A 705 -25.03 151.80 41.91
C GLN A 705 -23.79 152.08 42.76
N CYS A 706 -23.14 151.01 43.22
CA CYS A 706 -21.96 151.11 44.09
C CYS A 706 -20.77 151.75 43.38
N ASP A 707 -20.70 151.59 42.06
CA ASP A 707 -19.64 152.08 41.17
C ASP A 707 -19.63 153.60 40.96
N VAL A 708 -20.76 154.27 41.24
CA VAL A 708 -20.82 155.74 41.29
C VAL A 708 -19.93 156.29 42.42
N CYS A 709 -19.88 155.56 43.53
CA CYS A 709 -19.12 155.96 44.71
C CYS A 709 -17.76 155.25 44.78
N HIS A 710 -17.62 154.05 44.21
CA HIS A 710 -16.44 153.20 44.40
C HIS A 710 -15.87 152.70 43.07
N SER A 711 -14.55 152.53 42.97
CA SER A 711 -13.97 151.79 41.83
C SER A 711 -14.26 150.28 41.93
N THR A 712 -14.59 149.62 40.82
CA THR A 712 -14.94 148.19 40.79
C THR A 712 -13.78 147.25 41.13
N ASN A 713 -12.53 147.67 40.90
CA ASN A 713 -11.35 146.84 41.12
C ASN A 713 -10.79 146.91 42.55
N ASN A 714 -11.02 148.02 43.26
CA ASN A 714 -10.30 148.34 44.49
C ASN A 714 -11.14 149.06 45.55
N TRP A 715 -12.44 149.31 45.28
CA TRP A 715 -13.41 149.81 46.26
C TRP A 715 -12.97 151.09 46.99
N ASN A 716 -12.29 151.99 46.28
CA ASN A 716 -11.91 153.31 46.79
C ASN A 716 -13.03 154.31 46.57
N VAL A 717 -13.38 155.10 47.60
CA VAL A 717 -14.43 156.13 47.52
C VAL A 717 -13.99 157.29 46.61
N SER A 718 -14.67 157.47 45.50
CA SER A 718 -14.56 158.60 44.58
C SER A 718 -15.27 159.82 45.20
N ARG A 719 -14.54 160.90 45.54
CA ARG A 719 -15.17 162.16 46.00
C ARG A 719 -15.91 162.83 44.82
N TYR A 720 -17.19 163.14 45.00
CA TYR A 720 -17.96 163.97 44.08
C TYR A 720 -17.67 165.46 44.38
N THR A 721 -17.07 166.19 43.44
CA THR A 721 -16.77 167.64 43.58
C THR A 721 -17.93 168.49 43.06
N HIS A 722 -18.54 169.29 43.93
CA HIS A 722 -19.55 170.30 43.56
C HIS A 722 -18.87 171.51 42.93
N GLY A 723 -19.19 171.82 41.67
CA GLY A 723 -18.62 172.96 40.94
C GLY A 723 -19.52 174.18 41.00
N LEU A 724 -19.30 175.08 41.97
CA LEU A 724 -19.84 176.44 41.93
C LEU A 724 -18.68 177.44 42.09
N SER A 725 -18.62 178.41 41.18
CA SER A 725 -17.43 179.24 40.90
C SER A 725 -17.30 180.53 41.74
N TYR A 726 -18.12 180.74 42.78
CA TYR A 726 -17.98 181.90 43.66
C TYR A 726 -18.67 181.63 45.01
N GLU A 727 -17.89 181.44 46.08
CA GLU A 727 -18.42 181.26 47.45
C GLU A 727 -17.40 181.84 48.46
N PRO A 728 -17.81 182.65 49.45
CA PRO A 728 -16.92 183.25 50.44
C PRO A 728 -16.35 182.21 51.44
N THR A 729 -15.15 181.73 51.11
CA THR A 729 -14.06 181.26 52.00
C THR A 729 -14.25 180.21 53.10
N ASN A 730 -15.39 179.52 53.32
CA ASN A 730 -15.40 178.43 54.32
C ASN A 730 -16.07 177.09 53.94
N HIS A 731 -16.78 176.95 52.82
CA HIS A 731 -17.45 175.67 52.47
C HIS A 731 -16.73 174.84 51.39
N ALA A 732 -15.68 175.36 50.75
CA ALA A 732 -15.08 174.76 49.55
C ALA A 732 -14.10 173.58 49.78
N GLY A 733 -13.88 173.11 51.01
CA GLY A 733 -12.72 172.26 51.28
C GLY A 733 -12.89 171.03 52.17
N SER A 734 -13.90 170.92 53.02
CA SER A 734 -13.94 169.83 54.03
C SER A 734 -15.32 169.50 54.55
N LEU A 735 -16.38 169.72 53.77
CA LEU A 735 -17.70 169.25 54.18
C LEU A 735 -17.82 167.74 53.97
N SER A 736 -18.19 167.02 55.02
CA SER A 736 -18.54 165.61 54.92
C SER A 736 -19.98 165.48 54.40
N CYS A 737 -20.28 164.40 53.66
CA CYS A 737 -21.58 164.25 53.01
C CYS A 737 -22.76 164.38 53.99
N ASP A 738 -22.60 163.96 55.24
CA ASP A 738 -23.59 164.04 56.31
C ASP A 738 -23.93 165.47 56.76
N GLN A 739 -23.04 166.44 56.50
CA GLN A 739 -23.33 167.85 56.83
C GLN A 739 -24.42 168.44 55.95
N CYS A 740 -24.52 167.99 54.69
CA CYS A 740 -25.63 168.33 53.79
C CYS A 740 -26.74 167.27 53.83
N HIS A 741 -26.36 165.98 53.83
CA HIS A 741 -27.28 164.84 53.86
C HIS A 741 -27.49 164.34 55.30
N ARG A 742 -28.18 165.15 56.10
CA ARG A 742 -28.48 164.83 57.52
C ARG A 742 -29.41 163.63 57.71
N GLN A 743 -30.00 163.12 56.63
CA GLN A 743 -30.81 161.91 56.62
C GLN A 743 -30.13 160.87 55.71
N ASN A 744 -30.41 159.59 55.95
CA ASN A 744 -29.88 158.49 55.13
C ASN A 744 -30.61 158.40 53.77
N THR A 745 -30.67 159.52 53.05
CA THR A 745 -31.29 159.71 51.74
C THR A 745 -30.43 160.69 50.93
N ASN A 746 -30.51 160.62 49.59
CA ASN A 746 -29.77 161.53 48.72
C ASN A 746 -30.36 162.96 48.66
N THR A 747 -31.34 163.30 49.51
CA THR A 747 -32.00 164.61 49.52
C THR A 747 -31.36 165.51 50.58
N VAL A 748 -31.00 166.75 50.21
CA VAL A 748 -30.49 167.78 51.14
C VAL A 748 -31.66 168.52 51.77
N SER A 749 -31.60 168.80 53.08
CA SER A 749 -32.63 169.54 53.80
C SER A 749 -32.15 170.97 54.09
N TYR A 750 -32.98 171.97 53.80
CA TYR A 750 -32.71 173.40 54.00
C TYR A 750 -33.49 173.89 55.22
N PRO A 751 -32.88 173.96 56.41
CA PRO A 751 -33.61 174.10 57.67
C PRO A 751 -34.13 175.52 57.94
N ASP A 752 -33.41 176.56 57.49
CA ASP A 752 -33.71 177.94 57.89
C ASP A 752 -34.89 178.52 57.12
N ASN A 753 -34.87 178.39 55.80
CA ASN A 753 -35.97 178.82 54.95
C ASN A 753 -36.09 177.93 53.70
N PRO A 754 -36.82 176.79 53.79
CA PRO A 754 -36.97 175.86 52.68
C PRO A 754 -37.54 176.50 51.40
N GLY A 755 -38.31 177.57 51.55
CA GLY A 755 -38.94 178.27 50.42
C GLY A 755 -37.95 178.98 49.49
N LEU A 756 -36.71 179.20 49.94
CA LEU A 756 -35.67 179.83 49.13
C LEU A 756 -34.66 178.83 48.56
N ALA A 757 -34.88 177.52 48.77
CA ALA A 757 -34.04 176.47 48.20
C ALA A 757 -33.97 176.59 46.65
N PRO A 758 -32.83 176.24 46.02
CA PRO A 758 -31.64 175.62 46.60
C PRO A 758 -30.53 176.61 47.01
N ASP A 759 -30.80 177.91 46.96
CA ASP A 759 -29.78 178.96 47.06
C ASP A 759 -29.21 179.10 48.48
N CYS A 760 -28.02 179.69 48.60
CA CYS A 760 -27.28 179.75 49.87
C CYS A 760 -28.11 180.38 51.00
N VAL A 761 -28.90 181.41 50.69
CA VAL A 761 -29.78 182.07 51.67
C VAL A 761 -30.74 181.09 52.35
N ALA A 762 -31.14 179.98 51.72
CA ALA A 762 -32.08 179.02 52.30
C ALA A 762 -31.54 178.30 53.55
N CYS A 763 -30.21 178.29 53.73
CA CYS A 763 -29.51 177.77 54.91
C CYS A 763 -28.87 178.86 55.78
N HIS A 764 -28.86 180.11 55.32
CA HIS A 764 -28.19 181.23 56.00
C HIS A 764 -29.14 182.43 56.21
N THR A 765 -30.46 182.21 56.15
CA THR A 765 -31.43 183.32 56.32
C THR A 765 -31.31 183.92 57.72
N HIS A 766 -30.91 183.13 58.73
CA HIS A 766 -30.71 183.63 60.09
C HIS A 766 -29.51 184.56 60.23
N ASP A 767 -28.53 184.50 59.33
CA ASP A 767 -27.30 185.30 59.36
C ASP A 767 -27.53 186.74 58.87
N TYR A 768 -28.70 187.04 58.31
CA TYR A 768 -29.03 188.35 57.79
C TYR A 768 -29.40 189.33 58.91
N ASP A 769 -28.57 190.35 59.13
CA ASP A 769 -28.84 191.46 60.05
C ASP A 769 -29.49 192.66 59.31
N PRO A 770 -30.74 193.03 59.62
CA PRO A 770 -31.42 194.16 58.98
C PRO A 770 -30.81 195.53 59.32
N SER A 771 -30.08 195.65 60.44
CA SER A 771 -29.57 196.94 60.92
C SER A 771 -28.35 197.44 60.14
N GLU A 772 -27.58 196.52 59.56
CA GLU A 772 -26.43 196.78 58.69
C GLU A 772 -26.85 197.04 57.21
N HIS A 773 -28.11 196.75 56.87
CA HIS A 773 -28.63 196.73 55.49
C HIS A 773 -29.92 197.56 55.35
N LEU A 774 -29.78 198.86 55.09
CA LEU A 774 -30.93 199.74 54.80
C LEU A 774 -31.50 199.45 53.39
N ASP A 775 -32.82 199.21 53.33
CA ASP A 775 -33.67 199.09 52.13
C ASP A 775 -33.47 197.87 51.19
N VAL A 776 -32.86 196.77 51.66
CA VAL A 776 -32.84 195.48 50.94
C VAL A 776 -33.30 194.34 51.85
N SER A 777 -33.75 193.20 51.31
CA SER A 777 -34.18 192.03 52.09
C SER A 777 -33.24 190.83 51.88
N ALA A 778 -33.18 189.90 52.85
CA ALA A 778 -32.46 188.63 52.69
C ALA A 778 -32.87 187.88 51.41
N SER A 779 -34.17 187.85 51.09
CA SER A 779 -34.68 187.19 49.89
C SER A 779 -34.23 187.82 48.56
N SER A 780 -33.89 189.11 48.56
CA SER A 780 -33.34 189.78 47.36
C SER A 780 -31.84 189.54 47.15
N LEU A 781 -31.15 188.97 48.14
CA LEU A 781 -29.72 188.63 48.09
C LEU A 781 -29.51 187.11 48.15
N ARG A 782 -30.17 186.36 47.26
CA ARG A 782 -30.27 184.88 47.34
C ARG A 782 -28.92 184.15 47.40
N ASP A 783 -27.91 184.71 46.73
CA ASP A 783 -26.54 184.16 46.68
C ASP A 783 -25.50 185.10 47.34
N CYS A 784 -25.94 186.04 48.19
CA CYS A 784 -25.06 187.00 48.90
C CYS A 784 -24.06 187.76 47.99
N SER A 785 -24.42 188.03 46.73
CA SER A 785 -23.47 188.37 45.66
C SER A 785 -23.56 189.80 45.08
N GLY A 786 -23.96 190.82 45.86
CA GLY A 786 -24.05 192.22 45.40
C GLY A 786 -23.61 193.30 46.40
N SER A 787 -22.56 194.06 46.06
CA SER A 787 -21.83 195.06 46.87
C SER A 787 -22.60 196.35 47.21
N CYS A 788 -22.57 196.83 48.46
CA CYS A 788 -22.84 198.22 48.85
C CYS A 788 -22.22 198.56 50.22
N HIS A 789 -21.10 199.30 50.26
CA HIS A 789 -20.74 200.37 51.22
C HIS A 789 -19.39 201.00 50.76
N GLU A 790 -19.39 202.29 50.41
CA GLU A 790 -18.21 203.18 50.18
C GLU A 790 -18.22 204.30 51.26
N PRO A 791 -17.15 205.08 51.50
CA PRO A 791 -15.81 204.74 51.97
C PRO A 791 -15.48 205.51 53.28
N GLY A 792 -15.33 204.80 54.40
CA GLY A 792 -14.89 205.36 55.69
C GLY A 792 -14.12 204.31 56.50
N PRO A 793 -13.21 204.71 57.42
CA PRO A 793 -12.07 203.88 57.81
C PRO A 793 -12.40 202.97 58.99
N GLU A 794 -13.36 202.04 58.85
CA GLU A 794 -13.67 201.08 59.92
C GLU A 794 -14.11 199.73 59.29
N HIS A 795 -13.14 198.82 59.12
CA HIS A 795 -13.25 197.35 59.16
C HIS A 795 -14.05 196.53 58.10
N ARG A 796 -13.48 195.39 57.67
CA ARG A 796 -14.01 194.42 56.67
C ARG A 796 -14.51 193.14 57.35
N VAL A 797 -15.39 192.36 56.73
CA VAL A 797 -15.90 191.04 57.24
C VAL A 797 -14.78 190.02 57.50
N SER A 798 -13.58 190.23 56.97
CA SER A 798 -12.38 189.45 57.33
C SER A 798 -11.74 189.86 58.67
N ASP A 799 -12.27 190.89 59.35
CA ASP A 799 -11.71 191.38 60.59
C ASP A 799 -12.12 190.50 61.79
N PRO A 800 -11.19 190.24 62.71
CA PRO A 800 -11.23 189.04 63.56
C PRO A 800 -12.27 189.08 64.70
N ASP A 801 -13.02 190.17 64.83
CA ASP A 801 -13.89 190.44 65.98
C ASP A 801 -15.38 190.11 65.73
N TRP A 802 -15.72 189.48 64.60
CA TRP A 802 -17.02 188.82 64.39
C TRP A 802 -16.90 187.32 64.71
N GLY A 803 -17.12 186.99 65.98
CA GLY A 803 -17.06 185.62 66.53
C GLY A 803 -18.42 184.95 66.68
#